data_AF-A0A328EJP6-F1
#
_entry.id   AF-A0A328EJP6-F1
#
_cell.length_a   1.000
_cell.length_b   1.000
_cell.length_c   1.000
_cell.angle_alpha   90.00
_cell.angle_beta   90.00
_cell.angle_gamma   90.00
#
_symmetry.space_group_name_H-M   'P 1'
#
loop_
_entity.id
_entity.type
_entity.pdbx_description
1 polymer ?
#
loop_
_entity_poly.entity_id
_entity_poly.type
_entity_poly.pdbx_seq_one_letter_code
_entity_poly.pdbx_strand_id
1 'polypeptide(L)'
;MHLFKRLLLTKFPNSTIHNAVNPASMFIGFISAKEFFSIINRKIIENHKLNLFDVNLDPIEFKMGFGENPNSDKQKDLEIYFAYAVAANLNGTLFFSPANLANGVSLLATLYFKQAMTSFPEYYFVQLIYTVFLLSFTFVSRVKVFPSEHDQENYNWFVEVFFDFYKITFEQLQTKISDSDFFAVKKAVLQETAFCFLLFHFYKKLNSLLAEKSSDTDYLDWLLGKTKQTNLIKAFKENYATTKYLPHSSALEQSILNMVRPADILIKYLFGDANPIIAVETIVARIFDKTELDPLVQSFLTSDEQLPQLFEYLLEYKKYKYGFFAGVQNYIIKLLRSEGKEDILEDIDEMLSAIDNGDDISNFDVPERIKRESKVTERLLNFYVTLLGGFTTARGDSFYLRLLKPEILDFFTKNSLNSLLGSEVQLEYFGGVLYQYAKNLYYYSYINENIRAGKNKFSMPLKGDSSKVTTNFSVIKLYTEGMIASFFQDLNPKDTKLTIKNTQILELFKTQFGEQVSEMVKLGADKFLEAFYAPILSQIKDSKAFVRVLSSSLQENDLVNLKDALYKLDFWISFSFFKKLEALKLGKQYDDSLLLALFGSIRETFFGLALLFVYLEQKEKAASREKNEILLMVYVRDILGIKIKKADQVFKVMVETIEELKPILKLWISLDDNKGFFDLIAKNWDSFCAEKTEDQLLASFSGEDLVWFRGLLKNIAYYNKRFVMPR
;
A
#
# COMPACT_ATOMS: atom_id res chain seq x y z
N MET A 1 -17.85 -2.98 -26.19
CA MET A 1 -16.67 -2.79 -25.31
C MET A 1 -15.34 -3.00 -26.02
N HIS A 2 -15.11 -4.10 -26.75
CA HIS A 2 -13.87 -4.35 -27.51
C HIS A 2 -13.57 -3.29 -28.59
N LEU A 3 -14.58 -2.86 -29.35
CA LEU A 3 -14.45 -1.80 -30.36
C LEU A 3 -14.14 -0.42 -29.74
N PHE A 4 -14.66 -0.15 -28.54
CA PHE A 4 -14.47 1.11 -27.80
C PHE A 4 -13.06 1.20 -27.19
N LYS A 5 -12.53 0.08 -26.67
CA LYS A 5 -11.12 -0.02 -26.22
C LYS A 5 -10.13 0.17 -27.37
N ARG A 6 -10.53 -0.15 -28.62
CA ARG A 6 -9.73 0.03 -29.84
C ARG A 6 -9.68 1.48 -30.34
N LEU A 7 -10.81 2.19 -30.27
CA LEU A 7 -10.89 3.64 -30.53
C LEU A 7 -10.05 4.48 -29.55
N LEU A 8 -9.73 3.94 -28.37
CA LEU A 8 -8.90 4.62 -27.37
C LEU A 8 -7.40 4.60 -27.74
N LEU A 9 -6.89 3.53 -28.36
CA LEU A 9 -5.48 3.47 -28.78
C LEU A 9 -5.17 4.39 -29.95
N THR A 10 -6.10 4.57 -30.89
CA THR A 10 -6.01 5.56 -31.97
C THR A 10 -6.26 7.00 -31.50
N LYS A 11 -6.83 7.18 -30.30
CA LYS A 11 -7.12 8.49 -29.68
C LYS A 11 -6.32 8.77 -28.39
N PHE A 12 -5.12 8.22 -28.22
CA PHE A 12 -4.15 8.82 -27.29
C PHE A 12 -3.26 9.81 -28.05
N PRO A 13 -3.73 11.03 -28.37
CA PRO A 13 -2.80 12.05 -28.82
C PRO A 13 -1.83 12.31 -27.66
N ASN A 14 -0.55 12.49 -27.97
CA ASN A 14 0.48 12.88 -27.00
C ASN A 14 0.02 14.04 -26.08
N SER A 15 -0.92 14.89 -26.54
CA SER A 15 -1.53 15.95 -25.75
C SER A 15 -2.34 15.51 -24.51
N THR A 16 -2.94 14.32 -24.47
CA THR A 16 -3.61 13.80 -23.25
C THR A 16 -2.66 13.11 -22.28
N ILE A 17 -1.50 12.64 -22.77
CA ILE A 17 -0.43 12.04 -21.96
C ILE A 17 0.25 13.11 -21.09
N HIS A 18 0.32 14.36 -21.57
CA HIS A 18 0.85 15.50 -20.83
C HIS A 18 -0.16 16.21 -19.91
N ASN A 19 -1.44 15.80 -19.92
CA ASN A 19 -2.42 16.37 -19.00
C ASN A 19 -2.18 15.89 -17.56
N ALA A 20 -2.19 16.83 -16.62
CA ALA A 20 -2.08 16.61 -15.18
C ALA A 20 -3.34 15.93 -14.56
N VAL A 21 -4.15 15.26 -15.36
CA VAL A 21 -5.37 14.59 -14.91
C VAL A 21 -5.00 13.39 -14.02
N ASN A 22 -5.75 13.25 -12.92
CA ASN A 22 -5.63 12.17 -11.95
C ASN A 22 -5.76 10.80 -12.66
N PRO A 23 -4.87 9.84 -12.38
CA PRO A 23 -4.92 8.51 -13.00
C PRO A 23 -6.27 7.82 -12.81
N ALA A 24 -6.92 8.03 -11.65
CA ALA A 24 -8.27 7.54 -11.35
C ALA A 24 -9.28 7.92 -12.45
N SER A 25 -9.21 9.14 -12.98
CA SER A 25 -10.12 9.64 -13.99
C SER A 25 -9.88 9.02 -15.37
N MET A 26 -8.64 8.64 -15.68
CA MET A 26 -8.35 7.82 -16.86
C MET A 26 -8.83 6.38 -16.64
N PHE A 27 -8.58 5.78 -15.47
CA PHE A 27 -8.88 4.38 -15.18
C PHE A 27 -10.37 4.06 -15.06
N ILE A 28 -11.17 4.93 -14.44
CA ILE A 28 -12.63 4.77 -14.32
C ILE A 28 -13.31 4.72 -15.70
N GLY A 29 -12.67 5.27 -16.75
CA GLY A 29 -13.14 5.14 -18.12
C GLY A 29 -12.90 3.77 -18.77
N PHE A 30 -11.98 2.94 -18.24
CA PHE A 30 -11.58 1.66 -18.85
C PHE A 30 -12.12 0.41 -18.14
N ILE A 31 -12.25 0.47 -16.80
CA ILE A 31 -12.79 -0.61 -15.96
C ILE A 31 -13.65 0.00 -14.84
N SER A 32 -14.61 -0.78 -14.32
CA SER A 32 -15.46 -0.29 -13.23
C SER A 32 -14.65 -0.03 -11.95
N ALA A 33 -15.05 0.95 -11.14
CA ALA A 33 -14.36 1.25 -9.88
C ALA A 33 -14.31 0.03 -8.94
N LYS A 34 -15.36 -0.80 -8.93
CA LYS A 34 -15.42 -2.05 -8.16
C LYS A 34 -14.36 -3.06 -8.62
N GLU A 35 -14.20 -3.22 -9.93
CA GLU A 35 -13.20 -4.12 -10.50
C GLU A 35 -11.77 -3.62 -10.23
N PHE A 36 -11.52 -2.33 -10.43
CA PHE A 36 -10.24 -1.69 -10.09
C PHE A 36 -9.89 -1.89 -8.61
N PHE A 37 -10.86 -1.63 -7.73
CA PHE A 37 -10.70 -1.84 -6.29
C PHE A 37 -10.42 -3.30 -5.94
N SER A 38 -11.11 -4.24 -6.58
CA SER A 38 -10.87 -5.68 -6.41
C SER A 38 -9.48 -6.10 -6.84
N ILE A 39 -8.97 -5.56 -7.95
CA ILE A 39 -7.63 -5.86 -8.46
C ILE A 39 -6.55 -5.38 -7.49
N ILE A 40 -6.65 -4.14 -7.00
CA ILE A 40 -5.72 -3.58 -6.01
C ILE A 40 -5.74 -4.42 -4.74
N ASN A 41 -6.92 -4.71 -4.20
CA ASN A 41 -7.04 -5.48 -2.97
C ASN A 41 -6.53 -6.90 -3.12
N ARG A 42 -6.71 -7.55 -4.28
CA ARG A 42 -6.15 -8.88 -4.51
C ARG A 42 -4.64 -8.90 -4.31
N LYS A 43 -3.92 -7.94 -4.91
CA LYS A 43 -2.45 -7.80 -4.76
C LYS A 43 -2.05 -7.60 -3.30
N ILE A 44 -2.80 -6.76 -2.58
CA ILE A 44 -2.61 -6.48 -1.16
C ILE A 44 -2.78 -7.76 -0.32
N ILE A 45 -3.84 -8.53 -0.58
CA ILE A 45 -4.25 -9.66 0.26
C ILE A 45 -3.36 -10.89 0.07
N GLU A 46 -2.85 -11.15 -1.14
CA GLU A 46 -2.00 -12.31 -1.42
C GLU A 46 -0.74 -12.38 -0.53
N ASN A 47 -0.25 -11.24 -0.04
CA ASN A 47 0.91 -11.15 0.86
C ASN A 47 0.69 -10.18 2.03
N HIS A 48 -0.55 -10.08 2.55
CA HIS A 48 -0.94 -9.06 3.52
C HIS A 48 0.00 -8.91 4.72
N LYS A 49 0.56 -10.01 5.24
CA LYS A 49 1.54 -9.97 6.34
C LYS A 49 2.85 -9.30 5.95
N LEU A 50 3.43 -9.69 4.82
CA LEU A 50 4.67 -9.10 4.31
C LEU A 50 4.48 -7.65 3.83
N ASN A 51 3.23 -7.23 3.65
CA ASN A 51 2.83 -5.86 3.35
C ASN A 51 2.29 -5.10 4.59
N LEU A 52 2.26 -5.73 5.77
CA LEU A 52 1.77 -5.18 7.05
C LEU A 52 0.31 -4.70 7.10
N PHE A 53 -0.52 -5.13 6.16
CA PHE A 53 -1.91 -4.65 6.07
C PHE A 53 -2.82 -5.19 7.17
N ASP A 54 -2.66 -6.48 7.52
CA ASP A 54 -3.43 -7.07 8.61
C ASP A 54 -3.06 -6.44 9.95
N VAL A 55 -1.76 -6.20 10.15
CA VAL A 55 -1.21 -5.65 11.39
C VAL A 55 -1.60 -4.18 11.58
N ASN A 56 -1.61 -3.35 10.53
CA ASN A 56 -2.04 -1.94 10.61
C ASN A 56 -3.54 -1.75 10.90
N LEU A 57 -4.29 -2.85 11.03
CA LEU A 57 -5.75 -2.85 11.21
C LEU A 57 -6.48 -2.13 10.08
N ASP A 58 -5.91 -2.16 8.87
CA ASP A 58 -6.60 -1.69 7.69
C ASP A 58 -7.63 -2.73 7.28
N PRO A 59 -8.93 -2.41 7.26
CA PRO A 59 -9.93 -3.40 6.92
C PRO A 59 -9.90 -3.72 5.43
N ILE A 60 -10.33 -4.93 5.12
CA ILE A 60 -10.86 -5.25 3.80
C ILE A 60 -12.30 -4.75 3.75
N GLU A 61 -12.70 -4.14 2.64
CA GLU A 61 -14.10 -3.71 2.44
C GLU A 61 -14.99 -4.94 2.21
N PHE A 62 -15.41 -5.60 3.29
CA PHE A 62 -16.37 -6.71 3.27
C PHE A 62 -17.80 -6.26 3.61
N LYS A 63 -17.95 -5.05 4.15
CA LYS A 63 -19.24 -4.42 4.43
C LYS A 63 -19.22 -2.91 4.16
N MET A 64 -20.39 -2.29 4.12
CA MET A 64 -20.59 -0.86 3.86
C MET A 64 -21.41 -0.15 4.96
N GLY A 65 -21.56 -0.78 6.13
CA GLY A 65 -22.42 -0.30 7.21
C GLY A 65 -22.21 -1.07 8.51
N PHE A 66 -22.93 -0.66 9.56
CA PHE A 66 -22.91 -1.32 10.87
C PHE A 66 -23.95 -2.44 10.99
N GLY A 67 -23.64 -3.47 11.76
CA GLY A 67 -24.56 -4.58 12.06
C GLY A 67 -24.59 -5.70 11.00
N GLU A 68 -25.64 -6.53 11.05
CA GLU A 68 -25.69 -7.83 10.34
C GLU A 68 -26.16 -7.75 8.89
N ASN A 69 -26.88 -6.71 8.47
CA ASN A 69 -27.28 -6.50 7.06
C ASN A 69 -26.79 -5.14 6.53
N PRO A 70 -25.46 -4.92 6.47
CA PRO A 70 -24.89 -3.58 6.27
C PRO A 70 -24.77 -3.14 4.81
N ASN A 71 -25.09 -4.02 3.84
CA ASN A 71 -24.77 -3.81 2.43
C ASN A 71 -26.01 -3.45 1.62
N SER A 72 -25.85 -2.49 0.70
CA SER A 72 -26.88 -2.16 -0.30
C SER A 72 -26.78 -3.08 -1.51
N ASP A 73 -27.93 -3.58 -1.96
CA ASP A 73 -28.05 -4.34 -3.21
C ASP A 73 -28.16 -3.42 -4.45
N LYS A 74 -28.21 -2.10 -4.26
CA LYS A 74 -28.32 -1.14 -5.36
C LYS A 74 -26.95 -0.93 -6.01
N GLN A 75 -26.87 -1.17 -7.32
CA GLN A 75 -25.65 -0.97 -8.10
C GLN A 75 -25.03 0.42 -7.93
N LYS A 76 -25.86 1.48 -7.96
CA LYS A 76 -25.40 2.86 -7.80
C LYS A 76 -24.71 3.10 -6.45
N ASP A 77 -25.22 2.49 -5.38
CA ASP A 77 -24.65 2.64 -4.04
C ASP A 77 -23.27 1.97 -3.97
N LEU A 78 -23.13 0.79 -4.59
CA LEU A 78 -21.86 0.08 -4.71
C LEU A 78 -20.84 0.88 -5.53
N GLU A 79 -21.26 1.47 -6.65
CA GLU A 79 -20.40 2.29 -7.51
C GLU A 79 -19.88 3.53 -6.78
N ILE A 80 -20.76 4.25 -6.06
CA ILE A 80 -20.37 5.40 -5.23
C ILE A 80 -19.35 4.97 -4.17
N TYR A 81 -19.62 3.89 -3.44
CA TYR A 81 -18.74 3.41 -2.37
C TYR A 81 -17.34 3.06 -2.88
N PHE A 82 -17.26 2.21 -3.91
CA PHE A 82 -15.97 1.74 -4.42
C PHE A 82 -15.22 2.83 -5.19
N ALA A 83 -15.91 3.73 -5.91
CA ALA A 83 -15.24 4.88 -6.54
C ALA A 83 -14.56 5.77 -5.50
N TYR A 84 -15.24 6.02 -4.39
CA TYR A 84 -14.71 6.81 -3.28
C TYR A 84 -13.48 6.14 -2.65
N ALA A 85 -13.55 4.84 -2.35
CA ALA A 85 -12.44 4.08 -1.77
C ALA A 85 -11.22 3.97 -2.72
N VAL A 86 -11.45 3.88 -4.03
CA VAL A 86 -10.39 3.91 -5.05
C VAL A 86 -9.71 5.28 -5.06
N ALA A 87 -10.49 6.36 -5.11
CA ALA A 87 -9.97 7.72 -5.10
C ALA A 87 -9.19 8.03 -3.82
N ALA A 88 -9.66 7.53 -2.67
CA ALA A 88 -8.92 7.62 -1.41
C ALA A 88 -7.54 6.97 -1.53
N ASN A 89 -7.46 5.69 -1.93
CA ASN A 89 -6.20 4.96 -2.09
C ASN A 89 -5.21 5.66 -3.03
N LEU A 90 -5.70 6.17 -4.17
CA LEU A 90 -4.87 6.88 -5.14
C LEU A 90 -4.43 8.29 -4.66
N ASN A 91 -5.15 8.88 -3.69
CA ASN A 91 -4.72 10.11 -3.01
C ASN A 91 -3.79 9.84 -1.81
N GLY A 92 -3.38 8.58 -1.63
CA GLY A 92 -2.44 8.12 -0.63
C GLY A 92 -1.00 8.60 -0.82
N THR A 93 -0.08 7.99 -0.07
CA THR A 93 1.37 8.17 -0.21
C THR A 93 1.97 7.04 -1.03
N LEU A 94 3.20 7.23 -1.50
CA LEU A 94 3.94 6.16 -2.16
C LEU A 94 4.12 4.97 -1.20
N PHE A 95 3.91 3.74 -1.71
CA PHE A 95 3.89 2.52 -0.92
C PHE A 95 5.10 1.63 -1.23
N PHE A 96 6.05 1.59 -0.29
CA PHE A 96 7.34 0.90 -0.43
C PHE A 96 7.27 -0.58 -0.08
N SER A 97 6.11 -1.21 -0.24
CA SER A 97 5.96 -2.64 0.07
C SER A 97 6.97 -3.52 -0.68
N PRO A 98 7.40 -4.63 -0.07
CA PRO A 98 8.25 -5.62 -0.72
C PRO A 98 7.74 -6.05 -2.09
N ALA A 99 6.42 -6.18 -2.25
CA ALA A 99 5.82 -6.56 -3.52
C ALA A 99 6.03 -5.49 -4.61
N ASN A 100 5.96 -4.20 -4.28
CA ASN A 100 6.20 -3.14 -5.25
C ASN A 100 7.68 -3.04 -5.62
N LEU A 101 8.57 -3.11 -4.62
CA LEU A 101 10.02 -3.13 -4.84
C LEU A 101 10.46 -4.35 -5.66
N ALA A 102 9.90 -5.54 -5.36
CA ALA A 102 10.13 -6.76 -6.13
C ALA A 102 9.70 -6.62 -7.59
N ASN A 103 8.56 -5.97 -7.86
CA ASN A 103 8.13 -5.68 -9.23
C ASN A 103 9.11 -4.73 -9.93
N GLY A 104 9.49 -3.63 -9.28
CA GLY A 104 10.43 -2.65 -9.83
C GLY A 104 11.79 -3.26 -10.14
N VAL A 105 12.42 -3.95 -9.18
CA VAL A 105 13.76 -4.54 -9.36
C VAL A 105 13.76 -5.64 -10.42
N SER A 106 12.66 -6.39 -10.54
CA SER A 106 12.53 -7.44 -11.56
C SER A 106 12.36 -6.85 -12.95
N LEU A 107 11.61 -5.75 -13.11
CA LEU A 107 11.58 -5.01 -14.37
C LEU A 107 12.96 -4.44 -14.71
N LEU A 108 13.67 -3.88 -13.73
CA LEU A 108 15.03 -3.39 -13.92
C LEU A 108 15.99 -4.51 -14.35
N ALA A 109 15.89 -5.69 -13.72
CA ALA A 109 16.69 -6.87 -14.06
C ALA A 109 16.53 -7.29 -15.52
N THR A 110 15.34 -7.09 -16.10
CA THR A 110 15.12 -7.38 -17.52
C THR A 110 16.01 -6.56 -18.44
N LEU A 111 16.34 -5.31 -18.08
CA LEU A 111 17.18 -4.43 -18.89
C LEU A 111 18.65 -4.85 -18.85
N TYR A 112 19.12 -5.29 -17.68
CA TYR A 112 20.52 -5.65 -17.48
C TYR A 112 20.82 -7.07 -17.95
N PHE A 113 19.94 -8.04 -17.64
CA PHE A 113 20.15 -9.42 -18.07
C PHE A 113 19.75 -9.70 -19.53
N LYS A 114 19.09 -8.76 -20.23
CA LYS A 114 18.63 -8.96 -21.62
C LYS A 114 19.74 -9.50 -22.51
N GLN A 115 20.87 -8.80 -22.54
CA GLN A 115 21.98 -9.10 -23.46
C GLN A 115 22.67 -10.41 -23.12
N ALA A 116 22.88 -10.68 -21.83
CA ALA A 116 23.44 -11.94 -21.34
C ALA A 116 22.54 -13.14 -21.68
N MET A 117 21.22 -12.91 -21.83
CA MET A 117 20.24 -13.98 -22.03
C MET A 117 19.78 -14.17 -23.49
N THR A 118 20.14 -13.27 -24.42
CA THR A 118 19.70 -13.31 -25.83
C THR A 118 20.10 -14.60 -26.55
N SER A 119 21.20 -15.25 -26.16
CA SER A 119 21.69 -16.49 -26.79
C SER A 119 20.98 -17.76 -26.28
N PHE A 120 20.09 -17.65 -25.31
CA PHE A 120 19.41 -18.78 -24.68
C PHE A 120 17.92 -18.79 -25.03
N PRO A 121 17.21 -19.92 -24.85
CA PRO A 121 15.77 -19.97 -25.00
C PRO A 121 15.05 -18.89 -24.17
N GLU A 122 14.03 -18.26 -24.74
CA GLU A 122 13.32 -17.11 -24.12
C GLU A 122 12.73 -17.45 -22.75
N TYR A 123 12.30 -18.70 -22.53
CA TYR A 123 11.80 -19.14 -21.23
C TYR A 123 12.90 -19.22 -20.17
N TYR A 124 14.19 -19.34 -20.52
CA TYR A 124 15.27 -19.23 -19.52
C TYR A 124 15.34 -17.80 -18.96
N PHE A 125 15.14 -16.80 -19.82
CA PHE A 125 15.08 -15.40 -19.42
C PHE A 125 13.88 -15.11 -18.52
N VAL A 126 12.67 -15.55 -18.90
CA VAL A 126 11.47 -15.36 -18.08
C VAL A 126 11.63 -15.97 -16.68
N GLN A 127 12.22 -17.15 -16.59
CA GLN A 127 12.41 -17.89 -15.33
C GLN A 127 13.43 -17.17 -14.43
N LEU A 128 14.43 -16.50 -15.04
CA LEU A 128 15.40 -15.68 -14.32
C LEU A 128 14.70 -14.46 -13.70
N ILE A 129 13.79 -13.82 -14.43
CA ILE A 129 13.02 -12.68 -13.90
C ILE A 129 12.05 -13.12 -12.79
N TYR A 130 11.42 -14.30 -12.93
CA TYR A 130 10.63 -14.87 -11.85
C TYR A 130 11.47 -15.19 -10.61
N THR A 131 12.70 -15.65 -10.80
CA THR A 131 13.66 -15.87 -9.69
C THR A 131 13.94 -14.56 -8.96
N VAL A 132 14.26 -13.49 -9.69
CA VAL A 132 14.48 -12.15 -9.10
C VAL A 132 13.26 -11.70 -8.29
N PHE A 133 12.06 -11.87 -8.84
CA PHE A 133 10.82 -11.48 -8.17
C PHE A 133 10.57 -12.30 -6.89
N LEU A 134 10.57 -13.63 -7.01
CA LEU A 134 10.19 -14.54 -5.94
C LEU A 134 11.20 -14.58 -4.79
N LEU A 135 12.49 -14.39 -5.06
CA LEU A 135 13.53 -14.30 -4.02
C LEU A 135 13.28 -13.15 -3.05
N SER A 136 12.68 -12.06 -3.51
CA SER A 136 12.31 -10.94 -2.63
C SER A 136 11.46 -11.43 -1.44
N PHE A 137 10.49 -12.31 -1.70
CA PHE A 137 9.64 -12.87 -0.66
C PHE A 137 10.37 -13.90 0.21
N THR A 138 11.32 -14.67 -0.35
CA THR A 138 12.20 -15.57 0.42
C THR A 138 13.00 -14.79 1.47
N PHE A 139 13.56 -13.65 1.08
CA PHE A 139 14.40 -12.84 1.97
C PHE A 139 13.56 -12.05 2.98
N VAL A 140 12.45 -11.41 2.58
CA VAL A 140 11.57 -10.72 3.55
C VAL A 140 10.92 -11.69 4.54
N SER A 141 10.49 -12.87 4.09
CA SER A 141 9.97 -13.92 4.98
C SER A 141 11.04 -14.55 5.86
N ARG A 142 12.32 -14.28 5.59
CA ARG A 142 13.49 -14.85 6.26
C ARG A 142 13.53 -16.37 6.26
N VAL A 143 12.92 -17.04 5.29
CA VAL A 143 13.12 -18.49 5.11
C VAL A 143 14.62 -18.78 4.92
N LYS A 144 15.33 -17.88 4.24
CA LYS A 144 16.79 -17.84 4.19
C LYS A 144 17.31 -16.57 4.85
N VAL A 145 18.43 -16.68 5.56
CA VAL A 145 19.07 -15.58 6.30
C VAL A 145 20.56 -15.56 5.98
N PHE A 146 21.09 -14.37 5.74
CA PHE A 146 22.52 -14.19 5.49
C PHE A 146 23.35 -14.71 6.68
N PRO A 147 24.32 -15.61 6.45
CA PRO A 147 24.96 -16.37 7.52
C PRO A 147 26.12 -15.66 8.22
N SER A 148 26.73 -14.66 7.58
CA SER A 148 27.98 -14.06 8.02
C SER A 148 27.85 -12.57 8.30
N GLU A 149 28.77 -12.03 9.08
CA GLU A 149 28.98 -10.57 9.20
C GLU A 149 29.86 -10.04 8.04
N HIS A 150 30.52 -10.92 7.30
CA HIS A 150 31.39 -10.57 6.18
C HIS A 150 30.65 -10.59 4.83
N ASP A 151 30.70 -9.46 4.13
CA ASP A 151 29.98 -9.30 2.86
C ASP A 151 30.47 -10.20 1.73
N GLN A 152 31.76 -10.54 1.70
CA GLN A 152 32.29 -11.47 0.69
C GLN A 152 31.70 -12.89 0.83
N GLU A 153 31.59 -13.38 2.06
CA GLU A 153 30.99 -14.69 2.34
C GLU A 153 29.49 -14.68 2.03
N ASN A 154 28.81 -13.61 2.45
CA ASN A 154 27.40 -13.40 2.17
C ASN A 154 27.10 -13.28 0.67
N TYR A 155 27.97 -12.65 -0.11
CA TYR A 155 27.81 -12.55 -1.57
C TYR A 155 27.96 -13.93 -2.23
N ASN A 156 28.99 -14.69 -1.88
CA ASN A 156 29.19 -16.04 -2.42
C ASN A 156 28.00 -16.95 -2.08
N TRP A 157 27.54 -16.90 -0.83
CA TRP A 157 26.36 -17.62 -0.38
C TRP A 157 25.09 -17.17 -1.12
N PHE A 158 24.91 -15.87 -1.33
CA PHE A 158 23.79 -15.32 -2.11
C PHE A 158 23.78 -15.85 -3.54
N VAL A 159 24.93 -15.90 -4.20
CA VAL A 159 25.05 -16.45 -5.56
C VAL A 159 24.59 -17.91 -5.58
N GLU A 160 24.97 -18.71 -4.58
CA GLU A 160 24.50 -20.10 -4.48
C GLU A 160 22.99 -20.19 -4.28
N VAL A 161 22.42 -19.40 -3.34
CA VAL A 161 20.97 -19.32 -3.12
C VAL A 161 20.23 -18.91 -4.39
N PHE A 162 20.73 -17.89 -5.10
CA PHE A 162 20.10 -17.35 -6.30
C PHE A 162 19.96 -18.42 -7.38
N PHE A 163 21.05 -19.15 -7.64
CA PHE A 163 21.09 -20.16 -8.69
C PHE A 163 20.44 -21.49 -8.28
N ASP A 164 20.42 -21.83 -6.99
CA ASP A 164 19.59 -22.91 -6.45
C ASP A 164 18.10 -22.61 -6.72
N PHE A 165 17.68 -21.39 -6.38
CA PHE A 165 16.31 -20.95 -6.59
C PHE A 165 15.93 -20.86 -8.06
N TYR A 166 16.88 -20.45 -8.92
CA TYR A 166 16.67 -20.46 -10.36
C TYR A 166 16.29 -21.85 -10.86
N LYS A 167 16.97 -22.93 -10.41
CA LYS A 167 16.59 -24.30 -10.73
C LYS A 167 15.16 -24.64 -10.27
N ILE A 168 14.80 -24.25 -9.04
CA ILE A 168 13.46 -24.50 -8.48
C ILE A 168 12.36 -23.89 -9.36
N THR A 169 12.59 -22.74 -10.01
CA THR A 169 11.58 -22.14 -10.89
C THR A 169 11.26 -22.99 -12.13
N PHE A 170 12.21 -23.79 -12.62
CA PHE A 170 11.96 -24.73 -13.72
C PHE A 170 11.09 -25.91 -13.27
N GLU A 171 11.38 -26.46 -12.09
CA GLU A 171 10.62 -27.58 -11.51
C GLU A 171 9.14 -27.20 -11.31
N GLN A 172 8.89 -25.99 -10.81
CA GLN A 172 7.53 -25.49 -10.56
C GLN A 172 6.71 -25.27 -11.84
N LEU A 173 7.37 -24.91 -12.95
CA LEU A 173 6.72 -24.69 -14.24
C LEU A 173 6.74 -25.93 -15.14
N GLN A 174 7.21 -27.06 -14.62
CA GLN A 174 7.38 -28.32 -15.38
C GLN A 174 8.25 -28.16 -16.64
N THR A 175 9.14 -27.17 -16.62
CA THR A 175 10.18 -26.97 -17.65
C THR A 175 11.49 -27.59 -17.18
N LYS A 176 12.43 -27.81 -18.09
CA LYS A 176 13.75 -28.37 -17.77
C LYS A 176 14.85 -27.47 -18.29
N ILE A 177 15.97 -27.47 -17.59
CA ILE A 177 17.24 -26.89 -18.04
C ILE A 177 18.31 -27.97 -17.92
N SER A 178 19.13 -28.13 -18.94
CA SER A 178 20.25 -29.07 -18.88
C SER A 178 21.34 -28.54 -17.95
N ASP A 179 22.16 -29.40 -17.36
CA ASP A 179 23.27 -28.94 -16.52
C ASP A 179 24.24 -28.04 -17.30
N SER A 180 24.54 -28.38 -18.57
CA SER A 180 25.39 -27.57 -19.44
C SER A 180 24.82 -26.18 -19.69
N ASP A 181 23.53 -26.08 -19.99
CA ASP A 181 22.87 -24.79 -20.20
C ASP A 181 22.82 -24.00 -18.90
N PHE A 182 22.55 -24.66 -17.77
CA PHE A 182 22.53 -24.02 -16.46
C PHE A 182 23.89 -23.41 -16.12
N PHE A 183 25.00 -24.13 -16.35
CA PHE A 183 26.34 -23.58 -16.15
C PHE A 183 26.63 -22.41 -17.10
N ALA A 184 26.20 -22.49 -18.36
CA ALA A 184 26.37 -21.42 -19.33
C ALA A 184 25.58 -20.16 -18.95
N VAL A 185 24.30 -20.31 -18.56
CA VAL A 185 23.45 -19.22 -18.07
C VAL A 185 24.03 -18.62 -16.81
N LYS A 186 24.44 -19.44 -15.83
CA LYS A 186 25.08 -18.97 -14.60
C LYS A 186 26.30 -18.11 -14.90
N LYS A 187 27.17 -18.55 -15.82
CA LYS A 187 28.34 -17.78 -16.26
C LYS A 187 27.94 -16.47 -16.92
N ALA A 188 26.96 -16.47 -17.82
CA ALA A 188 26.50 -15.27 -18.53
C ALA A 188 25.88 -14.24 -17.58
N VAL A 189 25.00 -14.66 -16.68
CA VAL A 189 24.36 -13.78 -15.69
C VAL A 189 25.39 -13.16 -14.74
N LEU A 190 26.37 -13.94 -14.28
CA LEU A 190 27.43 -13.44 -13.39
C LEU A 190 28.40 -12.44 -14.06
N GLN A 191 28.40 -12.35 -15.40
CA GLN A 191 29.16 -11.29 -16.10
C GLN A 191 28.55 -9.91 -15.89
N GLU A 192 27.24 -9.82 -15.62
CA GLU A 192 26.56 -8.58 -15.22
C GLU A 192 26.85 -8.27 -13.74
N THR A 193 28.13 -8.08 -13.42
CA THR A 193 28.67 -8.06 -12.06
C THR A 193 28.01 -6.98 -11.20
N ALA A 194 27.94 -5.74 -11.69
CA ALA A 194 27.34 -4.63 -10.97
C ALA A 194 25.86 -4.90 -10.61
N PHE A 195 25.12 -5.53 -11.52
CA PHE A 195 23.73 -5.88 -11.25
C PHE A 195 23.59 -7.04 -10.26
N CYS A 196 24.50 -8.02 -10.27
CA CYS A 196 24.55 -9.07 -9.26
C CYS A 196 24.82 -8.50 -7.85
N PHE A 197 25.73 -7.52 -7.72
CA PHE A 197 25.96 -6.81 -6.47
C PHE A 197 24.75 -5.98 -6.03
N LEU A 198 24.07 -5.29 -6.96
CA LEU A 198 22.81 -4.61 -6.67
C LEU A 198 21.78 -5.58 -6.07
N LEU A 199 21.58 -6.75 -6.70
CA LEU A 199 20.65 -7.76 -6.19
C LEU A 199 21.06 -8.27 -4.80
N PHE A 200 22.35 -8.50 -4.58
CA PHE A 200 22.87 -8.88 -3.27
C PHE A 200 22.49 -7.87 -2.18
N HIS A 201 22.81 -6.58 -2.38
CA HIS A 201 22.50 -5.53 -1.43
C HIS A 201 20.98 -5.34 -1.24
N PHE A 202 20.21 -5.41 -2.34
CA PHE A 202 18.76 -5.37 -2.32
C PHE A 202 18.17 -6.46 -1.41
N TYR A 203 18.57 -7.72 -1.61
CA TYR A 203 18.07 -8.84 -0.80
C TYR A 203 18.57 -8.82 0.64
N LYS A 204 19.81 -8.37 0.87
CA LYS A 204 20.35 -8.16 2.23
C LYS A 204 19.49 -7.16 3.00
N LYS A 205 19.12 -6.03 2.38
CA LYS A 205 18.22 -5.03 2.99
C LYS A 205 16.81 -5.58 3.22
N LEU A 206 16.27 -6.37 2.29
CA LEU A 206 14.97 -7.04 2.47
C LEU A 206 14.99 -8.06 3.63
N ASN A 207 16.13 -8.71 3.88
CA ASN A 207 16.24 -9.73 4.91
C ASN A 207 16.14 -9.17 6.33
N SER A 208 16.61 -7.94 6.57
CA SER A 208 16.48 -7.26 7.87
C SER A 208 15.16 -6.49 8.03
N LEU A 209 14.39 -6.30 6.94
CA LEU A 209 13.27 -5.36 6.90
C LEU A 209 12.22 -5.49 8.01
N LEU A 210 11.86 -6.70 8.44
CA LEU A 210 10.74 -6.92 9.38
C LEU A 210 11.14 -7.52 10.74
N ALA A 211 12.16 -8.38 10.78
CA ALA A 211 12.39 -9.25 11.93
C ALA A 211 13.55 -8.83 12.84
N GLU A 212 14.27 -7.75 12.53
CA GLU A 212 15.57 -7.40 13.14
C GLU A 212 15.56 -7.25 14.68
N LYS A 213 14.38 -7.21 15.32
CA LYS A 213 14.23 -7.05 16.79
C LYS A 213 13.14 -7.90 17.45
N SER A 214 12.72 -9.00 16.82
CA SER A 214 11.86 -10.02 17.44
C SER A 214 12.58 -11.36 17.44
N SER A 215 12.22 -12.26 18.37
CA SER A 215 12.75 -13.63 18.30
C SER A 215 12.32 -14.27 16.98
N ASP A 216 13.19 -15.13 16.40
CA ASP A 216 12.85 -15.88 15.19
C ASP A 216 11.56 -16.69 15.39
N THR A 217 11.35 -17.22 16.60
CA THR A 217 10.13 -17.96 16.97
C THR A 217 8.88 -17.07 16.88
N ASP A 218 8.88 -15.90 17.52
CA ASP A 218 7.74 -14.97 17.49
C ASP A 218 7.43 -14.48 16.07
N TYR A 219 8.48 -14.19 15.31
CA TYR A 219 8.37 -13.75 13.93
C TYR A 219 7.74 -14.83 13.03
N LEU A 220 8.23 -16.08 13.13
CA LEU A 220 7.68 -17.21 12.37
C LEU A 220 6.27 -17.59 12.85
N ASP A 221 5.95 -17.40 14.13
CA ASP A 221 4.59 -17.54 14.66
C ASP A 221 3.64 -16.51 14.06
N TRP A 222 4.06 -15.25 13.93
CA TRP A 222 3.28 -14.22 13.26
C TRP A 222 3.11 -14.53 11.77
N LEU A 223 4.21 -14.80 11.06
CA LEU A 223 4.23 -14.97 9.62
C LEU A 223 3.40 -16.20 9.18
N LEU A 224 3.64 -17.35 9.79
CA LEU A 224 3.03 -18.62 9.36
C LEU A 224 1.70 -18.92 10.07
N GLY A 225 1.42 -18.26 11.21
CA GLY A 225 0.20 -18.45 11.98
C GLY A 225 -0.03 -19.89 12.47
N LYS A 226 -1.24 -20.16 12.99
CA LYS A 226 -1.76 -21.51 13.23
C LYS A 226 -2.69 -21.90 12.06
N THR A 227 -2.12 -22.30 10.93
CA THR A 227 -2.90 -22.74 9.77
C THR A 227 -3.20 -24.25 9.84
N LYS A 228 -4.06 -24.74 8.94
CA LYS A 228 -4.40 -26.17 8.78
C LYS A 228 -3.18 -27.05 8.49
N GLN A 229 -2.07 -26.50 7.98
CA GLN A 229 -0.82 -27.22 7.70
C GLN A 229 0.10 -27.26 8.94
N THR A 230 -0.45 -27.54 10.11
CA THR A 230 0.23 -27.37 11.40
C THR A 230 1.48 -28.24 11.52
N ASN A 231 1.48 -29.45 10.95
CA ASN A 231 2.62 -30.37 10.98
C ASN A 231 3.80 -29.87 10.13
N LEU A 232 3.53 -29.33 8.93
CA LEU A 232 4.55 -28.77 8.05
C LEU A 232 5.23 -27.56 8.72
N ILE A 233 4.44 -26.64 9.26
CA ILE A 233 4.94 -25.44 9.94
C ILE A 233 5.75 -25.84 11.18
N LYS A 234 5.26 -26.81 11.96
CA LYS A 234 5.98 -27.33 13.13
C LYS A 234 7.35 -27.88 12.74
N ALA A 235 7.39 -28.77 11.74
CA ALA A 235 8.65 -29.33 11.25
C ALA A 235 9.61 -28.26 10.73
N PHE A 236 9.10 -27.25 10.01
CA PHE A 236 9.94 -26.14 9.55
C PHE A 236 10.54 -25.36 10.71
N LYS A 237 9.73 -24.99 11.72
CA LYS A 237 10.20 -24.25 12.90
C LYS A 237 11.24 -25.03 13.71
N GLU A 238 11.06 -26.34 13.85
CA GLU A 238 12.02 -27.22 14.54
C GLU A 238 13.38 -27.29 13.83
N ASN A 239 13.41 -27.19 12.50
CA ASN A 239 14.65 -27.27 11.72
C ASN A 239 15.24 -25.90 11.34
N TYR A 240 14.48 -24.81 11.48
CA TYR A 240 14.79 -23.49 10.96
C TYR A 240 16.19 -22.98 11.36
N ALA A 241 16.59 -23.18 12.61
CA ALA A 241 17.90 -22.74 13.11
C ALA A 241 19.08 -23.34 12.32
N THR A 242 18.89 -24.55 11.77
CA THR A 242 19.92 -25.26 10.99
C THR A 242 19.80 -25.05 9.48
N THR A 243 18.60 -24.78 8.96
CA THR A 243 18.37 -24.73 7.51
C THR A 243 18.43 -23.32 6.93
N LYS A 244 18.13 -22.28 7.72
CA LYS A 244 18.04 -20.89 7.24
C LYS A 244 19.34 -20.34 6.65
N TYR A 245 20.48 -20.91 7.05
CA TYR A 245 21.82 -20.54 6.59
C TYR A 245 22.34 -21.42 5.45
N LEU A 246 21.62 -22.49 5.08
CA LEU A 246 22.02 -23.33 3.96
C LEU A 246 21.63 -22.66 2.65
N PRO A 247 22.51 -22.67 1.63
CA PRO A 247 22.21 -22.05 0.35
C PRO A 247 21.11 -22.80 -0.42
N HIS A 248 21.03 -24.12 -0.25
CA HIS A 248 20.06 -24.98 -0.91
C HIS A 248 18.71 -25.02 -0.16
N SER A 249 17.61 -24.95 -0.91
CA SER A 249 16.26 -25.02 -0.34
C SER A 249 15.72 -26.46 -0.32
N SER A 250 15.53 -27.00 0.87
CA SER A 250 14.88 -28.30 1.09
C SER A 250 13.42 -28.31 0.62
N ALA A 251 12.86 -29.49 0.36
CA ALA A 251 11.43 -29.64 0.01
C ALA A 251 10.49 -29.04 1.08
N LEU A 252 10.91 -29.07 2.35
CA LEU A 252 10.21 -28.43 3.46
C LEU A 252 10.20 -26.90 3.30
N GLU A 253 11.35 -26.29 3.07
CA GLU A 253 11.46 -24.84 2.83
C GLU A 253 10.69 -24.40 1.58
N GLN A 254 10.74 -25.18 0.50
CA GLN A 254 9.96 -24.92 -0.71
C GLN A 254 8.45 -24.94 -0.44
N SER A 255 7.98 -25.89 0.38
CA SER A 255 6.58 -25.96 0.79
C SER A 255 6.15 -24.74 1.61
N ILE A 256 7.02 -24.26 2.52
CA ILE A 256 6.80 -23.04 3.29
C ILE A 256 6.79 -21.81 2.39
N LEU A 257 7.72 -21.75 1.42
CA LEU A 257 7.82 -20.66 0.46
C LEU A 257 6.55 -20.54 -0.40
N ASN A 258 5.93 -21.66 -0.76
CA ASN A 258 4.64 -21.64 -1.46
C ASN A 258 3.52 -20.98 -0.62
N MET A 259 3.61 -20.98 0.72
CA MET A 259 2.64 -20.31 1.60
C MET A 259 2.85 -18.79 1.70
N VAL A 260 4.09 -18.31 1.52
CA VAL A 260 4.46 -16.89 1.72
C VAL A 260 4.66 -16.10 0.43
N ARG A 261 4.90 -16.77 -0.71
CA ARG A 261 5.01 -16.13 -2.02
C ARG A 261 3.64 -15.69 -2.54
N PRO A 262 3.53 -14.63 -3.37
CA PRO A 262 2.29 -14.26 -4.02
C PRO A 262 1.66 -15.45 -4.78
N ALA A 263 0.32 -15.48 -4.83
CA ALA A 263 -0.39 -16.45 -5.67
C ALA A 263 -0.27 -16.10 -7.16
N ASP A 264 0.03 -14.83 -7.47
CA ASP A 264 0.20 -14.35 -8.83
C ASP A 264 1.49 -13.53 -9.04
N ILE A 265 2.21 -13.81 -10.14
CA ILE A 265 3.41 -13.06 -10.54
C ILE A 265 3.00 -11.98 -11.54
N LEU A 266 2.88 -10.73 -11.08
CA LEU A 266 2.41 -9.62 -11.91
C LEU A 266 3.18 -9.45 -13.23
N ILE A 267 4.50 -9.65 -13.21
CA ILE A 267 5.36 -9.48 -14.39
C ILE A 267 5.02 -10.46 -15.51
N LYS A 268 4.39 -11.61 -15.20
CA LYS A 268 3.94 -12.57 -16.22
C LYS A 268 2.99 -11.93 -17.23
N TYR A 269 2.19 -10.94 -16.81
CA TYR A 269 1.24 -10.24 -17.68
C TYR A 269 1.92 -9.29 -18.66
N LEU A 270 3.15 -8.84 -18.37
CA LEU A 270 3.92 -8.04 -19.30
C LEU A 270 4.36 -8.89 -20.50
N PHE A 271 4.99 -10.03 -20.23
CA PHE A 271 5.53 -10.92 -21.27
C PHE A 271 4.43 -11.72 -21.98
N GLY A 272 3.58 -12.42 -21.21
CA GLY A 272 2.64 -13.42 -21.72
C GLY A 272 3.29 -14.42 -22.68
N ASP A 273 2.59 -14.81 -23.75
CA ASP A 273 3.05 -15.87 -24.68
C ASP A 273 3.96 -15.36 -25.82
N ALA A 274 4.34 -14.07 -25.80
CA ALA A 274 5.15 -13.45 -26.85
C ALA A 274 6.62 -13.37 -26.45
N ASN A 275 7.50 -13.09 -27.42
CA ASN A 275 8.92 -12.90 -27.14
C ASN A 275 9.12 -11.78 -26.09
N PRO A 276 9.65 -12.12 -24.90
CA PRO A 276 9.76 -11.18 -23.78
C PRO A 276 10.71 -10.02 -24.08
N ILE A 277 11.70 -10.22 -24.96
CA ILE A 277 12.68 -9.22 -25.36
C ILE A 277 12.00 -8.02 -26.04
N ILE A 278 10.93 -8.25 -26.83
CA ILE A 278 10.18 -7.17 -27.48
C ILE A 278 9.54 -6.27 -26.42
N ALA A 279 8.96 -6.84 -25.35
CA ALA A 279 8.36 -6.07 -24.26
C ALA A 279 9.43 -5.28 -23.48
N VAL A 280 10.62 -5.85 -23.29
CA VAL A 280 11.75 -5.13 -22.67
C VAL A 280 12.17 -3.93 -23.51
N GLU A 281 12.34 -4.11 -24.82
CA GLU A 281 12.82 -3.04 -25.71
C GLU A 281 11.81 -1.93 -25.97
N THR A 282 10.53 -2.23 -25.84
CA THR A 282 9.46 -1.28 -26.18
C THR A 282 8.84 -0.66 -24.93
N ILE A 283 8.56 -1.45 -23.90
CA ILE A 283 7.89 -0.99 -22.67
C ILE A 283 8.92 -0.67 -21.59
N VAL A 284 9.75 -1.63 -21.18
CA VAL A 284 10.64 -1.44 -20.02
C VAL A 284 11.68 -0.36 -20.28
N ALA A 285 12.33 -0.38 -21.45
CA ALA A 285 13.32 0.62 -21.85
C ALA A 285 12.75 2.05 -22.01
N ARG A 286 11.42 2.20 -22.02
CA ARG A 286 10.74 3.51 -22.00
C ARG A 286 10.42 3.99 -20.59
N ILE A 287 10.29 3.08 -19.63
CA ILE A 287 10.06 3.40 -18.22
C ILE A 287 11.39 3.73 -17.54
N PHE A 288 12.44 2.99 -17.87
CA PHE A 288 13.75 3.10 -17.26
C PHE A 288 14.79 3.51 -18.30
N ASP A 289 15.42 4.66 -18.07
CA ASP A 289 16.52 5.13 -18.89
C ASP A 289 17.83 4.47 -18.41
N LYS A 290 18.35 3.54 -19.22
CA LYS A 290 19.58 2.83 -18.88
C LYS A 290 20.77 3.79 -18.74
N THR A 291 20.79 4.89 -19.48
CA THR A 291 21.88 5.89 -19.42
C THR A 291 21.91 6.59 -18.06
N GLU A 292 20.73 6.86 -17.49
CA GLU A 292 20.57 7.45 -16.16
C GLU A 292 20.91 6.43 -15.05
N LEU A 293 20.55 5.16 -15.28
CA LEU A 293 20.69 4.08 -14.30
C LEU A 293 22.08 3.46 -14.22
N ASP A 294 22.85 3.46 -15.31
CA ASP A 294 24.16 2.81 -15.33
C ASP A 294 25.10 3.32 -14.23
N PRO A 295 25.26 4.64 -13.99
CA PRO A 295 26.07 5.13 -12.86
C PRO A 295 25.57 4.62 -11.49
N LEU A 296 24.25 4.59 -11.29
CA LEU A 296 23.63 4.10 -10.06
C LEU A 296 23.89 2.60 -9.88
N VAL A 297 23.71 1.79 -10.92
CA VAL A 297 23.96 0.34 -10.87
C VAL A 297 25.44 0.04 -10.62
N GLN A 298 26.35 0.78 -11.25
CA GLN A 298 27.79 0.62 -11.04
C GLN A 298 28.23 0.95 -9.62
N SER A 299 27.55 1.86 -8.92
CA SER A 299 27.88 2.22 -7.53
C SER A 299 27.78 1.04 -6.55
N PHE A 300 26.94 0.03 -6.86
CA PHE A 300 26.77 -1.14 -6.01
C PHE A 300 27.96 -2.11 -6.03
N LEU A 301 28.94 -1.92 -6.92
CA LEU A 301 30.19 -2.67 -6.86
C LEU A 301 31.00 -2.39 -5.59
N THR A 302 30.76 -1.24 -4.94
CA THR A 302 31.56 -0.79 -3.79
C THR A 302 30.75 -0.58 -2.52
N SER A 303 29.46 -0.23 -2.60
CA SER A 303 28.65 0.12 -1.43
C SER A 303 27.14 -0.02 -1.66
N ASP A 304 26.37 -0.20 -0.59
CA ASP A 304 24.90 -0.19 -0.59
C ASP A 304 24.27 1.19 -0.26
N GLU A 305 25.09 2.24 -0.08
CA GLU A 305 24.66 3.60 0.26
C GLU A 305 23.62 4.18 -0.71
N GLN A 306 23.60 3.71 -1.97
CA GLN A 306 22.70 4.19 -3.00
C GLN A 306 21.38 3.40 -3.09
N LEU A 307 21.15 2.40 -2.22
CA LEU A 307 19.88 1.67 -2.14
C LEU A 307 18.66 2.59 -1.93
N PRO A 308 18.70 3.62 -1.05
CA PRO A 308 17.61 4.58 -0.91
C PRO A 308 17.19 5.24 -2.22
N GLN A 309 18.17 5.74 -2.99
CA GLN A 309 17.93 6.37 -4.28
C GLN A 309 17.32 5.37 -5.29
N LEU A 310 17.80 4.12 -5.28
CA LEU A 310 17.24 3.06 -6.12
C LEU A 310 15.77 2.78 -5.77
N PHE A 311 15.41 2.68 -4.48
CA PHE A 311 14.03 2.40 -4.08
C PHE A 311 13.05 3.50 -4.52
N GLU A 312 13.45 4.77 -4.37
CA GLU A 312 12.66 5.90 -4.87
C GLU A 312 12.53 5.85 -6.38
N TYR A 313 13.62 5.57 -7.10
CA TYR A 313 13.63 5.44 -8.56
C TYR A 313 12.68 4.35 -9.06
N LEU A 314 12.73 3.17 -8.43
CA LEU A 314 11.91 2.01 -8.82
C LEU A 314 10.41 2.28 -8.71
N LEU A 315 10.00 3.16 -7.81
CA LEU A 315 8.61 3.47 -7.51
C LEU A 315 8.16 4.83 -8.07
N GLU A 316 9.01 5.54 -8.81
CA GLU A 316 8.68 6.87 -9.35
C GLU A 316 7.52 6.81 -10.35
N TYR A 317 6.33 7.19 -9.88
CA TYR A 317 5.07 7.06 -10.62
C TYR A 317 5.10 7.71 -12.02
N LYS A 318 5.73 8.88 -12.14
CA LYS A 318 5.75 9.67 -13.38
C LYS A 318 6.37 8.89 -14.53
N LYS A 319 7.44 8.13 -14.28
CA LYS A 319 8.13 7.31 -15.29
C LYS A 319 7.20 6.26 -15.88
N TYR A 320 6.45 5.56 -15.04
CA TYR A 320 5.47 4.58 -15.48
C TYR A 320 4.31 5.25 -16.24
N LYS A 321 3.80 6.39 -15.76
CA LYS A 321 2.72 7.12 -16.43
C LYS A 321 3.10 7.54 -17.86
N TYR A 322 4.27 8.14 -18.03
CA TYR A 322 4.70 8.69 -19.32
C TYR A 322 5.28 7.63 -20.25
N GLY A 323 6.03 6.65 -19.72
CA GLY A 323 6.73 5.65 -20.52
C GLY A 323 5.88 4.47 -20.94
N PHE A 324 4.93 4.02 -20.10
CA PHE A 324 4.24 2.75 -20.31
C PHE A 324 3.39 2.73 -21.59
N PHE A 325 2.47 3.67 -21.77
CA PHE A 325 1.56 3.65 -22.92
C PHE A 325 2.25 3.87 -24.26
N ALA A 326 3.23 4.78 -24.31
CA ALA A 326 4.08 4.96 -25.47
C ALA A 326 4.85 3.68 -25.80
N GLY A 327 5.30 2.95 -24.77
CA GLY A 327 5.92 1.65 -24.93
C GLY A 327 4.97 0.58 -25.45
N VAL A 328 3.73 0.52 -24.94
CA VAL A 328 2.70 -0.44 -25.38
C VAL A 328 2.32 -0.23 -26.84
N GLN A 329 2.20 1.02 -27.29
CA GLN A 329 1.96 1.30 -28.72
C GLN A 329 3.08 0.71 -29.59
N ASN A 330 4.34 0.94 -29.22
CA ASN A 330 5.49 0.38 -29.94
C ASN A 330 5.54 -1.16 -29.84
N TYR A 331 5.17 -1.72 -28.69
CA TYR A 331 5.09 -3.18 -28.48
C TYR A 331 4.10 -3.81 -29.46
N ILE A 332 2.87 -3.28 -29.54
CA ILE A 332 1.83 -3.79 -30.43
C ILE A 332 2.30 -3.70 -31.90
N ILE A 333 2.89 -2.57 -32.30
CA ILE A 333 3.44 -2.39 -33.66
C ILE A 333 4.53 -3.42 -33.96
N LYS A 334 5.52 -3.59 -33.07
CA LYS A 334 6.62 -4.55 -33.28
C LYS A 334 6.14 -5.99 -33.30
N LEU A 335 5.29 -6.38 -32.33
CA LEU A 335 4.73 -7.72 -32.23
C LEU A 335 3.96 -8.10 -33.49
N LEU A 336 3.12 -7.19 -34.00
CA LEU A 336 2.33 -7.44 -35.21
C LEU A 336 3.19 -7.45 -36.49
N ARG A 337 4.29 -6.67 -36.54
CA ARG A 337 5.23 -6.68 -37.68
C ARG A 337 6.10 -7.93 -37.72
N SER A 338 6.55 -8.45 -36.57
CA SER A 338 7.34 -9.68 -36.51
C SER A 338 6.60 -10.93 -36.97
N GLU A 339 5.27 -10.87 -37.06
CA GLU A 339 4.41 -11.99 -37.46
C GLU A 339 3.99 -11.98 -38.95
N GLY A 340 4.44 -11.01 -39.76
CA GLY A 340 4.36 -11.06 -41.23
C GLY A 340 2.96 -10.95 -41.87
N LYS A 341 1.96 -10.33 -41.22
CA LYS A 341 0.61 -10.09 -41.80
C LYS A 341 0.47 -8.66 -42.35
N GLU A 342 0.74 -8.49 -43.64
CA GLU A 342 0.82 -7.21 -44.36
C GLU A 342 -0.54 -6.60 -44.79
N ASP A 343 -1.64 -7.36 -44.81
CA ASP A 343 -2.95 -6.84 -45.29
C ASP A 343 -3.71 -6.05 -44.20
N ILE A 344 -3.13 -4.91 -43.79
CA ILE A 344 -3.61 -4.08 -42.67
C ILE A 344 -4.66 -3.06 -43.10
N LEU A 345 -4.54 -2.54 -44.32
CA LEU A 345 -5.36 -1.44 -44.82
C LEU A 345 -6.65 -1.97 -45.47
N GLU A 346 -6.57 -3.07 -46.22
CA GLU A 346 -7.73 -3.68 -46.89
C GLU A 346 -8.78 -4.19 -45.88
N ASP A 347 -8.38 -4.96 -44.87
CA ASP A 347 -9.31 -5.48 -43.84
C ASP A 347 -10.03 -4.38 -43.04
N ILE A 348 -9.38 -3.22 -42.83
CA ILE A 348 -9.95 -2.09 -42.08
C ILE A 348 -10.89 -1.29 -42.97
N ASP A 349 -10.51 -1.05 -44.23
CA ASP A 349 -11.35 -0.36 -45.20
C ASP A 349 -12.59 -1.19 -45.56
N GLU A 350 -12.48 -2.53 -45.59
CA GLU A 350 -13.61 -3.44 -45.83
C GLU A 350 -14.60 -3.43 -44.66
N MET A 351 -14.11 -3.44 -43.41
CA MET A 351 -14.94 -3.40 -42.21
C MET A 351 -15.60 -2.02 -41.99
N LEU A 352 -14.88 -0.93 -42.28
CA LEU A 352 -15.43 0.43 -42.21
C LEU A 352 -16.45 0.68 -43.34
N SER A 353 -16.20 0.15 -44.55
CA SER A 353 -17.16 0.23 -45.66
C SER A 353 -18.44 -0.55 -45.37
N ALA A 354 -18.37 -1.73 -44.73
CA ALA A 354 -19.56 -2.49 -44.33
C ALA A 354 -20.41 -1.76 -43.26
N ILE A 355 -19.75 -1.05 -42.33
CA ILE A 355 -20.43 -0.22 -41.32
C ILE A 355 -21.09 1.01 -41.96
N ASP A 356 -20.41 1.69 -42.89
CA ASP A 356 -20.96 2.85 -43.61
C ASP A 356 -22.11 2.46 -44.56
N ASN A 357 -22.12 1.22 -45.06
CA ASN A 357 -23.19 0.69 -45.92
C ASN A 357 -24.43 0.19 -45.16
N GLY A 358 -24.43 0.22 -43.83
CA GLY A 358 -25.59 -0.14 -43.01
C GLY A 358 -25.85 -1.64 -42.88
N ASP A 359 -24.84 -2.48 -43.10
CA ASP A 359 -24.95 -3.93 -42.95
C ASP A 359 -25.15 -4.35 -41.48
N ASP A 360 -25.84 -5.47 -41.27
CA ASP A 360 -26.12 -6.01 -39.94
C ASP A 360 -24.81 -6.48 -39.25
N ILE A 361 -24.33 -5.65 -38.33
CA ILE A 361 -23.08 -5.80 -37.58
C ILE A 361 -23.07 -7.11 -36.76
N SER A 362 -24.22 -7.75 -36.55
CA SER A 362 -24.32 -9.02 -35.82
C SER A 362 -23.71 -10.22 -36.55
N ASN A 363 -23.54 -10.14 -37.88
CA ASN A 363 -22.96 -11.20 -38.71
C ASN A 363 -21.47 -10.99 -39.05
N PHE A 364 -20.85 -9.90 -38.58
CA PHE A 364 -19.44 -9.63 -38.86
C PHE A 364 -18.54 -10.37 -37.85
N ASP A 365 -17.88 -11.43 -38.32
CA ASP A 365 -16.92 -12.17 -37.52
C ASP A 365 -15.70 -11.28 -37.27
N VAL A 366 -15.56 -10.73 -36.05
CA VAL A 366 -14.46 -9.82 -35.70
C VAL A 366 -13.12 -10.47 -36.08
N PRO A 367 -12.30 -9.85 -36.95
CA PRO A 367 -11.05 -10.45 -37.39
C PRO A 367 -10.19 -10.93 -36.20
N GLU A 368 -9.63 -12.13 -36.29
CA GLU A 368 -8.87 -12.75 -35.19
C GLU A 368 -7.70 -11.87 -34.69
N ARG A 369 -7.13 -11.05 -35.57
CA ARG A 369 -6.12 -10.05 -35.21
C ARG A 369 -6.64 -9.01 -34.22
N ILE A 370 -7.87 -8.53 -34.40
CA ILE A 370 -8.53 -7.56 -33.49
C ILE A 370 -8.79 -8.20 -32.13
N LYS A 371 -9.26 -9.46 -32.13
CA LYS A 371 -9.46 -10.23 -30.91
C LYS A 371 -8.12 -10.41 -30.16
N ARG A 372 -7.03 -10.72 -30.87
CA ARG A 372 -5.67 -10.83 -30.30
C ARG A 372 -5.14 -9.52 -29.76
N GLU A 373 -5.20 -8.45 -30.55
CA GLU A 373 -4.79 -7.09 -30.14
C GLU A 373 -5.55 -6.65 -28.89
N SER A 374 -6.86 -6.91 -28.83
CA SER A 374 -7.68 -6.61 -27.66
C SER A 374 -7.27 -7.43 -26.45
N LYS A 375 -6.97 -8.73 -26.60
CA LYS A 375 -6.50 -9.59 -25.50
C LYS A 375 -5.15 -9.13 -24.96
N VAL A 376 -4.21 -8.78 -25.83
CA VAL A 376 -2.90 -8.24 -25.45
C VAL A 376 -3.06 -6.90 -24.73
N THR A 377 -3.91 -6.02 -25.26
CA THR A 377 -4.18 -4.70 -24.65
C THR A 377 -4.81 -4.86 -23.27
N GLU A 378 -5.79 -5.74 -23.11
CA GLU A 378 -6.44 -6.01 -21.82
C GLU A 378 -5.44 -6.57 -20.80
N ARG A 379 -4.60 -7.52 -21.21
CA ARG A 379 -3.52 -8.07 -20.38
C ARG A 379 -2.56 -6.98 -19.89
N LEU A 380 -2.10 -6.11 -20.78
CA LEU A 380 -1.18 -5.02 -20.46
C LEU A 380 -1.84 -3.92 -19.61
N LEU A 381 -3.13 -3.66 -19.83
CA LEU A 381 -3.89 -2.72 -19.01
C LEU A 381 -4.09 -3.25 -17.59
N ASN A 382 -4.38 -4.54 -17.43
CA ASN A 382 -4.43 -5.20 -16.13
C ASN A 382 -3.07 -5.19 -15.42
N PHE A 383 -1.97 -5.41 -16.15
CA PHE A 383 -0.61 -5.25 -15.61
C PHE A 383 -0.39 -3.85 -15.05
N TYR A 384 -0.65 -2.83 -15.87
CA TYR A 384 -0.42 -1.42 -15.51
C TYR A 384 -1.29 -0.96 -14.34
N VAL A 385 -2.58 -1.30 -14.36
CA VAL A 385 -3.53 -1.00 -13.27
C VAL A 385 -3.07 -1.65 -11.96
N THR A 386 -2.68 -2.92 -11.99
CA THR A 386 -2.25 -3.65 -10.79
C THR A 386 -0.88 -3.15 -10.27
N LEU A 387 0.00 -2.74 -11.17
CA LEU A 387 1.30 -2.18 -10.83
C LEU A 387 1.11 -0.82 -10.14
N LEU A 388 0.46 0.13 -10.81
CA LEU A 388 0.27 1.50 -10.33
C LEU A 388 -0.70 1.62 -9.17
N GLY A 389 -1.80 0.89 -9.21
CA GLY A 389 -2.74 0.84 -8.10
C GLY A 389 -2.10 0.29 -6.83
N GLY A 390 -1.01 -0.49 -6.97
CA GLY A 390 -0.20 -0.94 -5.85
C GLY A 390 0.80 0.11 -5.33
N PHE A 391 1.21 1.09 -6.13
CA PHE A 391 2.23 2.07 -5.74
C PHE A 391 1.73 3.12 -4.76
N THR A 392 0.42 3.31 -4.65
CA THR A 392 -0.16 4.29 -3.74
C THR A 392 -1.01 3.60 -2.70
N THR A 393 -0.97 4.11 -1.47
CA THR A 393 -1.84 3.60 -0.41
C THR A 393 -2.34 4.71 0.49
N ALA A 394 -3.65 4.69 0.78
CA ALA A 394 -4.30 5.61 1.73
C ALA A 394 -4.08 5.21 3.19
N ARG A 395 -2.87 4.72 3.49
CA ARG A 395 -2.53 4.06 4.75
C ARG A 395 -1.14 4.53 5.15
N GLY A 396 -0.87 4.67 6.44
CA GLY A 396 0.49 4.90 6.91
C GLY A 396 1.38 3.73 6.51
N ASP A 397 2.41 4.05 5.73
CA ASP A 397 3.39 3.06 5.29
C ASP A 397 4.65 3.13 6.18
N SER A 398 4.88 2.06 6.93
CA SER A 398 6.10 1.92 7.74
C SER A 398 7.32 1.48 6.94
N PHE A 399 7.16 1.00 5.71
CA PHE A 399 8.30 0.64 4.86
C PHE A 399 9.16 1.84 4.47
N TYR A 400 8.55 3.01 4.21
CA TYR A 400 9.31 4.24 3.94
C TYR A 400 10.31 4.53 5.08
N LEU A 401 9.84 4.57 6.33
CA LEU A 401 10.72 4.78 7.48
C LEU A 401 11.73 3.64 7.64
N ARG A 402 11.34 2.36 7.54
CA ARG A 402 12.28 1.24 7.70
C ARG A 402 13.41 1.24 6.65
N LEU A 403 13.09 1.64 5.43
CA LEU A 403 14.05 1.61 4.32
C LEU A 403 14.91 2.86 4.28
N LEU A 404 14.30 4.04 4.48
CA LEU A 404 14.91 5.33 4.17
C LEU A 404 15.23 6.17 5.41
N LYS A 405 14.56 5.92 6.55
CA LYS A 405 14.74 6.68 7.81
C LYS A 405 14.72 5.77 9.05
N PRO A 406 15.48 4.66 9.09
CA PRO A 406 15.35 3.66 10.14
C PRO A 406 15.69 4.22 11.52
N GLU A 407 16.52 5.25 11.62
CA GLU A 407 16.93 5.88 12.88
C GLU A 407 15.76 6.50 13.63
N ILE A 408 14.79 7.07 12.89
CA ILE A 408 13.57 7.66 13.49
C ILE A 408 12.75 6.55 14.14
N LEU A 409 12.49 5.47 13.40
CA LEU A 409 11.69 4.36 13.89
C LEU A 409 12.37 3.66 15.06
N ASP A 410 13.69 3.46 14.97
CA ASP A 410 14.51 2.81 15.97
C ASP A 410 14.54 3.56 17.28
N PHE A 411 14.65 4.89 17.24
CA PHE A 411 14.64 5.73 18.44
C PHE A 411 13.37 5.50 19.27
N PHE A 412 12.20 5.45 18.63
CA PHE A 412 10.94 5.27 19.34
C PHE A 412 10.61 3.82 19.68
N THR A 413 11.21 2.84 19.03
CA THR A 413 10.82 1.43 19.20
C THR A 413 11.82 0.60 19.98
N LYS A 414 13.04 1.11 20.23
CA LYS A 414 14.12 0.39 20.92
C LYS A 414 13.71 -0.22 22.28
N ASN A 415 12.80 0.41 23.01
CA ASN A 415 12.37 -0.01 24.35
C ASN A 415 10.88 -0.40 24.45
N SER A 416 10.16 -0.50 23.33
CA SER A 416 8.70 -0.66 23.31
C SER A 416 8.18 -1.91 24.04
N LEU A 417 9.00 -2.96 24.15
CA LEU A 417 8.67 -4.19 24.87
C LEU A 417 8.86 -4.07 26.38
N ASN A 418 9.87 -3.33 26.83
CA ASN A 418 10.18 -3.17 28.25
C ASN A 418 9.13 -2.31 28.97
N SER A 419 8.49 -1.39 28.24
CA SER A 419 7.43 -0.54 28.76
C SER A 419 6.07 -1.24 28.87
N LEU A 420 5.79 -2.19 27.96
CA LEU A 420 4.56 -2.99 27.95
C LEU A 420 4.29 -3.72 29.27
N LEU A 421 5.34 -4.24 29.90
CA LEU A 421 5.26 -5.01 31.15
C LEU A 421 5.08 -4.13 32.40
N GLY A 422 5.20 -2.80 32.27
CA GLY A 422 5.24 -1.86 33.39
C GLY A 422 3.94 -1.10 33.69
N SER A 423 2.87 -1.27 32.89
CA SER A 423 1.64 -0.48 33.04
C SER A 423 0.39 -1.25 32.60
N GLU A 424 -0.57 -1.39 33.51
CA GLU A 424 -1.88 -2.02 33.26
C GLU A 424 -2.62 -1.34 32.09
N VAL A 425 -2.58 -0.01 32.03
CA VAL A 425 -3.24 0.77 30.96
C VAL A 425 -2.66 0.44 29.58
N GLN A 426 -1.35 0.17 29.50
CA GLN A 426 -0.71 -0.23 28.24
C GLN A 426 -1.07 -1.67 27.86
N LEU A 427 -1.10 -2.58 28.84
CA LEU A 427 -1.56 -3.95 28.62
C LEU A 427 -3.00 -3.98 28.11
N GLU A 428 -3.89 -3.15 28.65
CA GLU A 428 -5.26 -3.03 28.16
C GLU A 428 -5.34 -2.51 26.72
N TYR A 429 -4.56 -1.49 26.38
CA TYR A 429 -4.46 -0.96 25.01
C TYR A 429 -4.06 -2.06 24.03
N PHE A 430 -2.95 -2.76 24.31
CA PHE A 430 -2.46 -3.80 23.42
C PHE A 430 -3.37 -5.03 23.39
N GLY A 431 -4.08 -5.33 24.48
CA GLY A 431 -5.15 -6.33 24.47
C GLY A 431 -6.27 -6.01 23.47
N GLY A 432 -6.67 -4.74 23.39
CA GLY A 432 -7.63 -4.25 22.40
C GLY A 432 -7.11 -4.34 20.97
N VAL A 433 -5.86 -3.91 20.74
CA VAL A 433 -5.18 -4.02 19.43
C VAL A 433 -5.11 -5.46 18.96
N LEU A 434 -4.69 -6.39 19.83
CA LEU A 434 -4.57 -7.81 19.50
C LEU A 434 -5.93 -8.45 19.19
N TYR A 435 -7.00 -8.01 19.87
CA TYR A 435 -8.36 -8.44 19.56
C TYR A 435 -8.80 -7.97 18.16
N GLN A 436 -8.60 -6.70 17.83
CA GLN A 436 -8.91 -6.16 16.50
C GLN A 436 -8.06 -6.81 15.41
N TYR A 437 -6.78 -7.05 15.69
CA TYR A 437 -5.87 -7.76 14.80
C TYR A 437 -6.38 -9.16 14.48
N ALA A 438 -6.80 -9.93 15.49
CA ALA A 438 -7.33 -11.27 15.29
C ALA A 438 -8.59 -11.28 14.41
N LYS A 439 -9.42 -10.24 14.49
CA LYS A 439 -10.58 -10.05 13.61
C LYS A 439 -10.15 -9.70 12.19
N ASN A 440 -9.23 -8.77 12.02
CA ASN A 440 -8.75 -8.37 10.69
C ASN A 440 -8.02 -9.53 9.97
N LEU A 441 -7.15 -10.24 10.69
CA LEU A 441 -6.39 -11.39 10.19
C LEU A 441 -7.32 -12.51 9.67
N TYR A 442 -8.46 -12.74 10.33
CA TYR A 442 -9.45 -13.72 9.86
C TYR A 442 -9.90 -13.41 8.42
N TYR A 443 -10.24 -12.17 8.12
CA TYR A 443 -10.72 -11.77 6.79
C TYR A 443 -9.63 -11.84 5.73
N TYR A 444 -8.43 -11.35 6.05
CA TYR A 444 -7.27 -11.48 5.16
C TYR A 444 -6.94 -12.95 4.86
N SER A 445 -6.96 -13.80 5.88
CA SER A 445 -6.70 -15.23 5.74
C SER A 445 -7.79 -15.91 4.93
N TYR A 446 -9.07 -15.63 5.22
CA TYR A 446 -10.21 -16.20 4.50
C TYR A 446 -10.15 -15.88 3.01
N ILE A 447 -9.86 -14.64 2.63
CA ILE A 447 -9.74 -14.26 1.22
C ILE A 447 -8.51 -14.91 0.58
N ASN A 448 -7.35 -14.85 1.24
CA ASN A 448 -6.12 -15.46 0.72
C ASN A 448 -6.29 -16.97 0.47
N GLU A 449 -6.92 -17.70 1.39
CA GLU A 449 -7.21 -19.13 1.23
C GLU A 449 -8.13 -19.41 0.03
N ASN A 450 -9.19 -18.61 -0.16
CA ASN A 450 -10.09 -18.79 -1.30
C ASN A 450 -9.43 -18.42 -2.63
N ILE A 451 -8.61 -17.36 -2.69
CA ILE A 451 -7.82 -17.00 -3.88
C ILE A 451 -6.84 -18.12 -4.23
N ARG A 452 -6.10 -18.65 -3.24
CA ARG A 452 -5.16 -19.75 -3.44
C ARG A 452 -5.81 -21.05 -3.85
N ALA A 453 -7.06 -21.27 -3.46
CA ALA A 453 -7.87 -22.39 -3.93
C ALA A 453 -8.38 -22.20 -5.38
N GLY A 454 -7.97 -21.13 -6.07
CA GLY A 454 -8.37 -20.85 -7.46
C GLY A 454 -9.82 -20.36 -7.60
N LYS A 455 -10.46 -19.93 -6.51
CA LYS A 455 -11.84 -19.44 -6.57
C LYS A 455 -11.88 -18.02 -7.11
N ASN A 456 -12.57 -17.83 -8.22
CA ASN A 456 -12.77 -16.51 -8.84
C ASN A 456 -13.86 -15.68 -8.14
N LYS A 457 -14.78 -16.32 -7.42
CA LYS A 457 -15.85 -15.67 -6.64
C LYS A 457 -16.15 -16.51 -5.39
N PHE A 458 -16.37 -15.85 -4.27
CA PHE A 458 -16.78 -16.49 -3.02
C PHE A 458 -17.46 -15.46 -2.11
N SER A 459 -18.35 -15.92 -1.23
CA SER A 459 -19.06 -15.05 -0.29
C SER A 459 -18.20 -14.76 0.93
N MET A 460 -18.19 -13.49 1.34
CA MET A 460 -17.55 -13.06 2.58
C MET A 460 -18.47 -13.30 3.77
N PRO A 461 -17.99 -13.93 4.85
CA PRO A 461 -18.77 -14.06 6.07
C PRO A 461 -18.96 -12.69 6.74
N LEU A 462 -20.16 -12.41 7.24
CA LEU A 462 -20.45 -11.13 7.90
C LEU A 462 -19.95 -11.07 9.35
N LYS A 463 -19.74 -12.23 9.96
CA LYS A 463 -19.07 -12.40 11.26
C LYS A 463 -17.91 -13.35 11.10
N GLY A 464 -16.76 -12.98 11.63
CA GLY A 464 -15.64 -13.91 11.70
C GLY A 464 -15.90 -15.00 12.73
N ASP A 465 -15.16 -16.10 12.63
CA ASP A 465 -15.15 -17.10 13.70
C ASP A 465 -14.75 -16.43 15.04
N SER A 466 -15.12 -17.06 16.16
CA SER A 466 -14.69 -16.63 17.50
C SER A 466 -13.18 -16.80 17.65
N SER A 467 -12.41 -15.88 17.06
CA SER A 467 -10.96 -15.87 17.16
C SER A 467 -10.59 -15.52 18.60
N LYS A 468 -9.89 -16.44 19.26
CA LYS A 468 -9.21 -16.15 20.52
C LYS A 468 -8.24 -15.00 20.28
N VAL A 469 -8.08 -14.12 21.28
CA VAL A 469 -7.08 -13.05 21.25
C VAL A 469 -5.72 -13.66 20.90
N THR A 470 -5.09 -13.15 19.84
CA THR A 470 -3.75 -13.58 19.43
C THR A 470 -2.74 -12.96 20.38
N THR A 471 -1.86 -13.77 20.98
CA THR A 471 -0.72 -13.27 21.75
C THR A 471 0.54 -13.40 20.92
N ASN A 472 1.02 -12.29 20.34
CA ASN A 472 2.24 -12.30 19.53
C ASN A 472 2.95 -10.93 19.62
N PHE A 473 4.22 -10.94 20.02
CA PHE A 473 5.01 -9.71 20.19
C PHE A 473 5.38 -9.03 18.88
N SER A 474 5.59 -9.79 17.80
CA SER A 474 5.82 -9.21 16.47
C SER A 474 4.62 -8.40 16.01
N VAL A 475 3.38 -8.82 16.32
CA VAL A 475 2.17 -8.03 16.02
C VAL A 475 2.19 -6.68 16.74
N ILE A 476 2.47 -6.68 18.05
CA ILE A 476 2.55 -5.44 18.85
C ILE A 476 3.59 -4.50 18.27
N LYS A 477 4.80 -5.01 18.03
CA LYS A 477 5.92 -4.23 17.49
C LYS A 477 5.59 -3.64 16.12
N LEU A 478 5.15 -4.48 15.18
CA LEU A 478 4.84 -4.07 13.82
C LEU A 478 3.65 -3.09 13.78
N TYR A 479 2.67 -3.25 14.66
CA TYR A 479 1.57 -2.29 14.81
C TYR A 479 2.06 -0.93 15.33
N THR A 480 2.87 -0.93 16.39
CA THR A 480 3.46 0.31 16.92
C THR A 480 4.30 1.02 15.86
N GLU A 481 5.15 0.29 15.14
CA GLU A 481 5.91 0.83 14.02
C GLU A 481 5.02 1.40 12.90
N GLY A 482 3.96 0.67 12.54
CA GLY A 482 2.95 1.11 11.58
C GLY A 482 2.32 2.43 11.98
N MET A 483 1.87 2.55 13.23
CA MET A 483 1.23 3.77 13.73
C MET A 483 2.22 4.94 13.90
N ILE A 484 3.47 4.68 14.29
CA ILE A 484 4.52 5.71 14.30
C ILE A 484 4.77 6.21 12.88
N ALA A 485 4.77 5.33 11.87
CA ALA A 485 4.87 5.75 10.49
C ALA A 485 3.65 6.56 10.03
N SER A 486 2.45 6.20 10.46
CA SER A 486 1.24 7.00 10.24
C SER A 486 1.33 8.40 10.87
N PHE A 487 1.99 8.53 12.02
CA PHE A 487 2.26 9.84 12.64
C PHE A 487 3.22 10.68 11.78
N PHE A 488 4.28 10.06 11.26
CA PHE A 488 5.27 10.70 10.38
C PHE A 488 4.88 10.70 8.88
N GLN A 489 3.62 10.41 8.54
CA GLN A 489 3.17 10.29 7.15
C GLN A 489 3.39 11.55 6.28
N ASP A 490 3.61 12.72 6.90
CA ASP A 490 3.92 13.96 6.18
C ASP A 490 5.33 14.00 5.61
N LEU A 491 6.22 13.09 6.03
CA LEU A 491 7.52 12.87 5.41
C LEU A 491 7.41 12.08 4.09
N ASN A 492 6.41 11.20 3.99
CA ASN A 492 6.29 10.27 2.88
C ASN A 492 6.12 11.02 1.55
N PRO A 493 6.81 10.60 0.49
CA PRO A 493 6.68 11.22 -0.82
C PRO A 493 5.26 11.05 -1.36
N LYS A 494 4.76 12.12 -1.99
CA LYS A 494 3.44 12.17 -2.61
C LYS A 494 3.53 12.76 -4.02
N ASP A 495 3.27 11.90 -5.01
CA ASP A 495 3.39 12.29 -6.42
C ASP A 495 2.26 13.22 -6.91
N THR A 496 1.07 13.11 -6.32
CA THR A 496 -0.11 13.89 -6.74
C THR A 496 -0.53 14.86 -5.63
N LYS A 497 -0.46 16.16 -5.90
CA LYS A 497 -0.96 17.21 -4.99
C LYS A 497 -2.33 17.71 -5.47
N LEU A 498 -3.40 17.35 -4.76
CA LEU A 498 -4.74 17.88 -5.01
C LEU A 498 -4.89 19.23 -4.30
N THR A 499 -5.29 20.27 -5.01
CA THR A 499 -5.42 21.63 -4.46
C THR A 499 -6.89 22.08 -4.38
N ILE A 500 -7.24 22.82 -3.32
CA ILE A 500 -8.54 23.46 -3.16
C ILE A 500 -8.65 24.66 -4.09
N LYS A 501 -9.79 24.77 -4.79
CA LYS A 501 -10.14 25.93 -5.62
C LYS A 501 -11.30 26.76 -5.07
N ASN A 502 -12.00 26.26 -4.05
CA ASN A 502 -13.13 26.97 -3.44
C ASN A 502 -12.61 28.19 -2.66
N THR A 503 -13.04 29.39 -3.07
CA THR A 503 -12.56 30.66 -2.52
C THR A 503 -12.93 30.86 -1.05
N GLN A 504 -14.13 30.44 -0.62
CA GLN A 504 -14.55 30.54 0.77
C GLN A 504 -13.69 29.67 1.69
N ILE A 505 -13.33 28.46 1.24
CA ILE A 505 -12.41 27.59 1.99
C ILE A 505 -11.02 28.23 2.08
N LEU A 506 -10.51 28.79 0.98
CA LEU A 506 -9.21 29.46 0.96
C LEU A 506 -9.17 30.65 1.93
N GLU A 507 -10.22 31.46 1.95
CA GLU A 507 -10.34 32.63 2.84
C GLU A 507 -10.46 32.25 4.31
N LEU A 508 -11.31 31.26 4.65
CA LEU A 508 -11.45 30.77 6.02
C LEU A 508 -10.14 30.16 6.51
N PHE A 509 -9.47 29.35 5.70
CA PHE A 509 -8.18 28.75 6.05
C PHE A 509 -7.11 29.82 6.28
N LYS A 510 -7.01 30.81 5.38
CA LYS A 510 -6.08 31.93 5.53
C LYS A 510 -6.35 32.73 6.80
N THR A 511 -7.62 32.98 7.12
CA THR A 511 -8.02 33.71 8.33
C THR A 511 -7.68 32.95 9.60
N GLN A 512 -7.88 31.63 9.61
CA GLN A 512 -7.65 30.80 10.79
C GLN A 512 -6.19 30.44 11.01
N PHE A 513 -5.44 30.11 9.96
CA PHE A 513 -4.10 29.51 10.05
C PHE A 513 -3.01 30.28 9.31
N GLY A 514 -3.36 31.27 8.47
CA GLY A 514 -2.41 31.92 7.56
C GLY A 514 -1.23 32.60 8.26
N GLU A 515 -1.46 33.21 9.43
CA GLU A 515 -0.40 33.80 10.25
C GLU A 515 0.56 32.72 10.76
N GLN A 516 0.05 31.67 11.39
CA GLN A 516 0.85 30.56 11.91
C GLN A 516 1.65 29.85 10.80
N VAL A 517 1.03 29.61 9.64
CA VAL A 517 1.73 29.06 8.47
C VAL A 517 2.89 29.96 8.08
N SER A 518 2.64 31.26 7.93
CA SER A 518 3.64 32.28 7.52
C SER A 518 4.80 32.37 8.49
N GLU A 519 4.54 32.27 9.80
CA GLU A 519 5.58 32.26 10.83
C GLU A 519 6.43 30.99 10.76
N MET A 520 5.79 29.82 10.70
CA MET A 520 6.49 28.53 10.74
C MET A 520 7.37 28.31 9.50
N VAL A 521 6.91 28.64 8.29
CA VAL A 521 7.69 28.39 7.05
C VAL A 521 9.00 29.18 6.98
N LYS A 522 9.08 30.31 7.71
CA LYS A 522 10.25 31.20 7.79
C LYS A 522 11.30 30.72 8.79
N LEU A 523 10.97 29.74 9.64
CA LEU A 523 11.90 29.20 10.62
C LEU A 523 13.01 28.40 9.92
N GLY A 524 14.22 28.45 10.51
CA GLY A 524 15.30 27.53 10.17
C GLY A 524 14.96 26.10 10.62
N ALA A 525 15.66 25.09 10.07
CA ALA A 525 15.30 23.67 10.18
C ALA A 525 14.96 23.21 11.62
N ASP A 526 15.85 23.39 12.60
CA ASP A 526 15.61 22.92 13.97
C ASP A 526 14.42 23.60 14.63
N LYS A 527 14.35 24.93 14.53
CA LYS A 527 13.22 25.72 15.08
C LYS A 527 11.91 25.37 14.39
N PHE A 528 11.96 25.06 13.09
CA PHE A 528 10.81 24.60 12.34
C PHE A 528 10.32 23.25 12.86
N LEU A 529 11.22 22.28 13.08
CA LEU A 529 10.85 20.97 13.64
C LEU A 529 10.28 21.09 15.05
N GLU A 530 10.87 21.96 15.89
CA GLU A 530 10.34 22.28 17.22
C GLU A 530 8.91 22.83 17.14
N ALA A 531 8.65 23.78 16.25
CA ALA A 531 7.33 24.36 16.06
C ALA A 531 6.33 23.36 15.46
N PHE A 532 6.75 22.58 14.45
CA PHE A 532 5.91 21.62 13.73
C PHE A 532 5.38 20.52 14.65
N TYR A 533 6.25 20.01 15.55
CA TYR A 533 5.90 18.97 16.50
C TYR A 533 5.58 19.49 17.90
N ALA A 534 5.48 20.80 18.12
CA ALA A 534 5.33 21.42 19.44
C ALA A 534 4.24 20.77 20.33
N PRO A 535 3.02 20.47 19.83
CA PRO A 535 1.99 19.82 20.65
C PRO A 535 2.36 18.43 21.17
N ILE A 536 3.29 17.76 20.50
CA ILE A 536 3.76 16.41 20.85
C ILE A 536 4.99 16.49 21.74
N LEU A 537 5.91 17.43 21.44
CA LEU A 537 7.12 17.66 22.23
C LEU A 537 6.82 18.00 23.70
N SER A 538 5.69 18.63 24.00
CA SER A 538 5.26 18.91 25.37
C SER A 538 4.79 17.67 26.16
N GLN A 539 4.53 16.55 25.47
CA GLN A 539 3.92 15.35 26.04
C GLN A 539 4.86 14.15 26.15
N ILE A 540 5.94 14.12 25.36
CA ILE A 540 6.96 13.07 25.38
C ILE A 540 8.06 13.35 26.41
N LYS A 541 8.75 12.30 26.88
CA LYS A 541 9.73 12.43 27.97
C LYS A 541 11.03 13.10 27.56
N ASP A 542 11.57 12.79 26.37
CA ASP A 542 12.83 13.34 25.88
C ASP A 542 12.63 14.11 24.56
N SER A 543 12.03 15.29 24.67
CA SER A 543 11.74 16.16 23.53
C SER A 543 12.99 16.69 22.83
N LYS A 544 14.11 16.85 23.54
CA LYS A 544 15.38 17.26 22.94
C LYS A 544 15.98 16.15 22.08
N ALA A 545 15.98 14.91 22.57
CA ALA A 545 16.45 13.79 21.77
C ALA A 545 15.53 13.54 20.56
N PHE A 546 14.22 13.71 20.71
CA PHE A 546 13.26 13.66 19.61
C PHE A 546 13.67 14.60 18.47
N VAL A 547 13.85 15.89 18.76
CA VAL A 547 14.22 16.89 17.73
C VAL A 547 15.58 16.57 17.15
N ARG A 548 16.57 16.22 17.98
CA ARG A 548 17.92 15.88 17.51
C ARG A 548 17.92 14.71 16.52
N VAL A 549 17.16 13.65 16.79
CA VAL A 549 17.06 12.49 15.88
C VAL A 549 16.44 12.91 14.56
N LEU A 550 15.37 13.71 14.58
CA LEU A 550 14.78 14.23 13.35
C LEU A 550 15.78 15.10 12.58
N SER A 551 16.42 16.06 13.21
CA SER A 551 17.40 16.94 12.55
C SER A 551 18.55 16.17 11.92
N SER A 552 19.00 15.05 12.52
CA SER A 552 20.06 14.22 11.94
C SER A 552 19.60 13.30 10.81
N SER A 553 18.32 12.94 10.76
CA SER A 553 17.79 11.95 9.81
C SER A 553 17.08 12.57 8.61
N LEU A 554 16.61 13.81 8.73
CA LEU A 554 15.87 14.50 7.69
C LEU A 554 16.78 15.25 6.72
N GLN A 555 16.46 15.14 5.44
CA GLN A 555 17.08 15.86 4.34
C GLN A 555 16.26 17.11 3.97
N GLU A 556 16.78 17.96 3.10
CA GLU A 556 16.11 19.20 2.69
C GLU A 556 14.72 18.94 2.08
N ASN A 557 14.60 17.92 1.22
CA ASN A 557 13.30 17.54 0.63
C ASN A 557 12.28 17.08 1.69
N ASP A 558 12.73 16.46 2.78
CA ASP A 558 11.85 16.07 3.89
C ASP A 558 11.27 17.32 4.58
N LEU A 559 12.10 18.34 4.79
CA LEU A 559 11.66 19.62 5.36
C LEU A 559 10.67 20.35 4.42
N VAL A 560 10.86 20.24 3.10
CA VAL A 560 9.91 20.77 2.12
C VAL A 560 8.56 20.06 2.25
N ASN A 561 8.55 18.73 2.36
CA ASN A 561 7.31 17.95 2.54
C ASN A 561 6.56 18.34 3.83
N LEU A 562 7.29 18.56 4.93
CA LEU A 562 6.71 19.05 6.18
C LEU A 562 6.16 20.48 6.04
N LYS A 563 6.87 21.40 5.39
CA LYS A 563 6.36 22.76 5.15
C LYS A 563 5.11 22.75 4.29
N ASP A 564 5.04 21.87 3.30
CA ASP A 564 3.85 21.65 2.47
C ASP A 564 2.66 21.13 3.29
N ALA A 565 2.91 20.33 4.35
CA ALA A 565 1.86 19.84 5.23
C ALA A 565 1.14 20.95 6.01
N LEU A 566 1.80 22.09 6.25
CA LEU A 566 1.16 23.26 6.87
C LEU A 566 0.02 23.84 6.02
N TYR A 567 -0.05 23.52 4.72
CA TYR A 567 -1.15 23.94 3.85
C TYR A 567 -2.29 22.92 3.81
N LYS A 568 -2.34 21.93 4.71
CA LYS A 568 -3.41 20.93 4.73
C LYS A 568 -4.32 21.12 5.95
N LEU A 569 -5.63 21.04 5.76
CA LEU A 569 -6.58 21.12 6.89
C LEU A 569 -6.44 19.92 7.84
N ASP A 570 -6.11 18.73 7.32
CA ASP A 570 -5.94 17.52 8.15
C ASP A 570 -4.76 17.65 9.12
N PHE A 571 -3.71 18.42 8.76
CA PHE A 571 -2.62 18.77 9.66
C PHE A 571 -3.14 19.61 10.82
N TRP A 572 -3.81 20.74 10.52
CA TRP A 572 -4.26 21.69 11.54
C TRP A 572 -5.33 21.12 12.49
N ILE A 573 -6.26 20.30 11.99
CA ILE A 573 -7.22 19.62 12.87
C ILE A 573 -6.52 18.69 13.88
N SER A 574 -5.49 17.98 13.43
CA SER A 574 -4.70 17.10 14.30
C SER A 574 -3.85 17.92 15.27
N PHE A 575 -3.18 18.97 14.78
CA PHE A 575 -2.36 19.88 15.57
C PHE A 575 -3.16 20.54 16.71
N SER A 576 -4.34 21.09 16.39
CA SER A 576 -5.24 21.70 17.39
C SER A 576 -5.75 20.68 18.40
N PHE A 577 -6.08 19.46 17.96
CA PHE A 577 -6.51 18.40 18.86
C PHE A 577 -5.39 17.98 19.81
N PHE A 578 -4.18 17.71 19.29
CA PHE A 578 -3.02 17.35 20.10
C PHE A 578 -2.66 18.41 21.13
N LYS A 579 -2.74 19.69 20.75
CA LYS A 579 -2.48 20.81 21.65
C LYS A 579 -3.44 20.82 22.84
N LYS A 580 -4.72 20.54 22.60
CA LYS A 580 -5.72 20.47 23.68
C LYS A 580 -5.56 19.21 24.55
N LEU A 581 -5.05 18.11 23.99
CA LEU A 581 -4.76 16.89 24.74
C LEU A 581 -3.61 17.06 25.76
N GLU A 582 -2.75 18.07 25.60
CA GLU A 582 -1.65 18.36 26.53
C GLU A 582 -2.14 18.49 27.98
N ALA A 583 -3.29 19.14 28.18
CA ALA A 583 -3.90 19.32 29.51
C ALA A 583 -4.18 17.98 30.23
N LEU A 584 -4.37 16.90 29.47
CA LEU A 584 -4.67 15.57 30.00
C LEU A 584 -3.41 14.82 30.45
N LYS A 585 -2.20 15.31 30.15
CA LYS A 585 -0.91 14.72 30.55
C LYS A 585 -0.84 13.22 30.24
N LEU A 586 -1.09 12.85 28.99
CA LEU A 586 -1.13 11.44 28.55
C LEU A 586 0.23 10.73 28.73
N GLY A 587 1.36 11.44 28.61
CA GLY A 587 2.71 10.90 28.82
C GLY A 587 3.02 10.42 30.25
N LYS A 588 2.12 10.64 31.21
CA LYS A 588 2.19 10.00 32.54
C LYS A 588 1.69 8.55 32.55
N GLN A 589 0.91 8.14 31.55
CA GLN A 589 0.25 6.83 31.49
C GLN A 589 0.83 5.93 30.40
N TYR A 590 1.19 6.55 29.28
CA TYR A 590 1.72 5.88 28.11
C TYR A 590 3.19 6.24 27.96
N ASP A 591 3.99 5.30 27.47
CA ASP A 591 5.34 5.60 27.02
C ASP A 591 5.32 6.39 25.70
N ASP A 592 6.49 6.90 25.28
CA ASP A 592 6.61 7.73 24.10
C ASP A 592 6.22 6.97 22.81
N SER A 593 6.53 5.67 22.72
CA SER A 593 6.20 4.83 21.56
C SER A 593 4.69 4.69 21.36
N LEU A 594 3.98 4.44 22.46
CA LEU A 594 2.54 4.24 22.49
C LEU A 594 1.79 5.56 22.35
N LEU A 595 2.31 6.66 22.92
CA LEU A 595 1.79 8.00 22.63
C LEU A 595 1.86 8.31 21.14
N LEU A 596 2.99 8.03 20.49
CA LEU A 596 3.12 8.23 19.05
C LEU A 596 2.22 7.29 18.25
N ALA A 597 2.03 6.04 18.69
CA ALA A 597 1.08 5.13 18.05
C ALA A 597 -0.37 5.63 18.16
N LEU A 598 -0.75 6.19 19.30
CA LEU A 598 -2.04 6.82 19.51
C LEU A 598 -2.21 8.05 18.60
N PHE A 599 -1.22 8.95 18.57
CA PHE A 599 -1.25 10.12 17.70
C PHE A 599 -1.24 9.75 16.21
N GLY A 600 -0.55 8.67 15.84
CA GLY A 600 -0.60 8.08 14.50
C GLY A 600 -2.00 7.61 14.11
N SER A 601 -2.68 6.89 15.01
CA SER A 601 -4.08 6.48 14.80
C SER A 601 -4.99 7.69 14.59
N ILE A 602 -4.79 8.76 15.36
CA ILE A 602 -5.54 10.03 15.22
C ILE A 602 -5.25 10.68 13.86
N ARG A 603 -3.97 10.77 13.45
CA ARG A 603 -3.54 11.37 12.17
C ARG A 603 -4.20 10.70 10.96
N GLU A 604 -4.54 9.42 11.03
CA GLU A 604 -5.19 8.71 9.92
C GLU A 604 -6.72 8.83 9.90
N THR A 605 -7.35 8.98 11.06
CA THR A 605 -8.79 8.72 11.20
C THR A 605 -9.60 9.92 11.68
N PHE A 606 -9.01 10.84 12.46
CA PHE A 606 -9.79 11.89 13.11
C PHE A 606 -10.39 12.90 12.13
N PHE A 607 -9.65 13.26 11.06
CA PHE A 607 -10.19 14.15 10.02
C PHE A 607 -11.42 13.54 9.33
N GLY A 608 -11.39 12.23 9.05
CA GLY A 608 -12.53 11.52 8.49
C GLY A 608 -13.72 11.47 9.44
N LEU A 609 -13.46 11.26 10.73
CA LEU A 609 -14.49 11.27 11.78
C LEU A 609 -15.16 12.64 11.92
N ALA A 610 -14.36 13.71 11.93
CA ALA A 610 -14.86 15.07 12.03
C ALA A 610 -15.80 15.42 10.87
N LEU A 611 -15.44 15.06 9.64
CA LEU A 611 -16.28 15.26 8.46
C LEU A 611 -17.58 14.46 8.55
N LEU A 612 -17.50 13.18 8.91
CA LEU A 612 -18.68 12.33 9.06
C LEU A 612 -19.64 12.86 10.12
N PHE A 613 -19.12 13.22 11.30
CA PHE A 613 -19.92 13.74 12.41
C PHE A 613 -20.60 15.06 12.04
N VAL A 614 -19.86 16.02 11.48
CA VAL A 614 -20.41 17.32 11.05
C VAL A 614 -21.46 17.17 9.95
N TYR A 615 -21.34 16.16 9.08
CA TYR A 615 -22.35 15.85 8.09
C TYR A 615 -23.62 15.27 8.74
N LEU A 616 -23.50 14.31 9.65
CA LEU A 616 -24.64 13.69 10.34
C LEU A 616 -25.47 14.73 11.12
N GLU A 617 -24.83 15.72 11.74
CA GLU A 617 -25.52 16.81 12.45
C GLU A 617 -26.31 17.77 11.53
N GLN A 618 -25.97 17.85 10.23
CA GLN A 618 -26.63 18.77 9.29
C GLN A 618 -27.90 18.19 8.66
N LYS A 619 -28.14 16.89 8.80
CA LYS A 619 -29.20 16.18 8.07
C LYS A 619 -30.56 16.43 8.73
N GLU A 620 -31.55 16.87 7.95
CA GLU A 620 -32.90 17.20 8.43
C GLU A 620 -33.62 16.02 9.12
N LYS A 621 -33.31 14.78 8.73
CA LYS A 621 -33.84 13.53 9.32
C LYS A 621 -32.74 12.69 9.97
N ALA A 622 -31.82 13.33 10.68
CA ALA A 622 -30.74 12.65 11.38
C ALA A 622 -31.26 11.87 12.60
N ALA A 623 -30.53 10.81 12.98
CA ALA A 623 -30.52 10.35 14.37
C ALA A 623 -30.21 11.53 15.32
N SER A 624 -30.69 11.45 16.57
CA SER A 624 -30.46 12.52 17.54
C SER A 624 -28.97 12.79 17.73
N ARG A 625 -28.61 13.99 18.17
CA ARG A 625 -27.21 14.37 18.39
C ARG A 625 -26.53 13.39 19.34
N GLU A 626 -27.22 12.99 20.40
CA GLU A 626 -26.76 12.03 21.40
C GLU A 626 -26.45 10.68 20.77
N LYS A 627 -27.28 10.21 19.83
CA LYS A 627 -26.98 9.00 19.05
C LYS A 627 -25.72 9.18 18.21
N ASN A 628 -25.56 10.30 17.50
CA ASN A 628 -24.36 10.54 16.69
C ASN A 628 -23.08 10.63 17.54
N GLU A 629 -23.18 11.17 18.76
CA GLU A 629 -22.06 11.24 19.72
C GLU A 629 -21.57 9.85 20.16
N ILE A 630 -22.37 8.79 19.99
CA ILE A 630 -21.91 7.40 20.23
C ILE A 630 -20.77 7.01 19.28
N LEU A 631 -20.77 7.49 18.03
CA LEU A 631 -19.65 7.23 17.10
C LEU A 631 -18.34 7.85 17.59
N LEU A 632 -18.42 9.04 18.19
CA LEU A 632 -17.28 9.71 18.82
C LEU A 632 -16.81 8.94 20.07
N MET A 633 -17.74 8.43 20.88
CA MET A 633 -17.41 7.65 22.07
C MET A 633 -16.74 6.31 21.71
N VAL A 634 -17.30 5.57 20.74
CA VAL A 634 -16.73 4.34 20.19
C VAL A 634 -15.36 4.60 19.59
N TYR A 635 -15.18 5.73 18.90
CA TYR A 635 -13.87 6.11 18.39
C TYR A 635 -12.82 6.23 19.51
N VAL A 636 -13.12 6.95 20.59
CA VAL A 636 -12.17 7.12 21.70
C VAL A 636 -11.91 5.82 22.45
N ARG A 637 -12.96 5.06 22.77
CA ARG A 637 -12.84 3.87 23.62
C ARG A 637 -12.28 2.67 22.87
N ASP A 638 -12.77 2.45 21.65
CA ASP A 638 -12.52 1.20 20.92
C ASP A 638 -11.53 1.38 19.78
N ILE A 639 -11.57 2.48 19.02
CA ILE A 639 -10.61 2.71 17.92
C ILE A 639 -9.26 3.22 18.45
N LEU A 640 -9.27 4.15 19.40
CA LEU A 640 -8.07 4.66 20.05
C LEU A 640 -7.64 3.84 21.27
N GLY A 641 -8.51 2.98 21.80
CA GLY A 641 -8.20 2.14 22.96
C GLY A 641 -8.06 2.91 24.29
N ILE A 642 -8.60 4.13 24.40
CA ILE A 642 -8.50 4.94 25.62
C ILE A 642 -9.69 4.63 26.53
N LYS A 643 -9.47 3.97 27.68
CA LYS A 643 -10.55 3.56 28.58
C LYS A 643 -10.92 4.55 29.70
N ILE A 644 -12.24 4.63 29.92
CA ILE A 644 -13.10 5.14 31.01
C ILE A 644 -12.67 6.41 31.78
N LYS A 645 -11.50 6.49 32.44
CA LYS A 645 -11.18 7.70 33.26
C LYS A 645 -10.78 8.93 32.44
N LYS A 646 -10.17 8.74 31.27
CA LYS A 646 -9.81 9.85 30.35
C LYS A 646 -10.60 9.88 29.06
N ALA A 647 -11.33 8.80 28.76
CA ALA A 647 -12.13 8.70 27.53
C ALA A 647 -13.10 9.89 27.41
N ASP A 648 -13.80 10.22 28.49
CA ASP A 648 -14.78 11.32 28.49
C ASP A 648 -14.10 12.69 28.34
N GLN A 649 -12.88 12.86 28.88
CA GLN A 649 -12.10 14.09 28.71
C GLN A 649 -11.58 14.24 27.28
N VAL A 650 -11.08 13.15 26.69
CA VAL A 650 -10.67 13.11 25.27
C VAL A 650 -11.85 13.37 24.36
N PHE A 651 -13.01 12.76 24.63
CA PHE A 651 -14.26 13.01 23.93
C PHE A 651 -14.64 14.49 23.96
N LYS A 652 -14.60 15.12 25.14
CA LYS A 652 -14.90 16.55 25.27
C LYS A 652 -13.96 17.41 24.42
N VAL A 653 -12.66 17.16 24.51
CA VAL A 653 -11.64 17.88 23.71
C VAL A 653 -11.84 17.67 22.20
N MET A 654 -12.30 16.49 21.81
CA MET A 654 -12.59 16.15 20.42
C MET A 654 -13.80 16.94 19.91
N VAL A 655 -14.91 16.97 20.65
CA VAL A 655 -16.10 17.78 20.31
C VAL A 655 -15.74 19.26 20.22
N GLU A 656 -15.00 19.80 21.18
CA GLU A 656 -14.52 21.19 21.16
C GLU A 656 -13.70 21.50 19.90
N THR A 657 -12.86 20.56 19.45
CA THR A 657 -12.07 20.73 18.22
C THR A 657 -12.91 20.67 16.95
N ILE A 658 -13.90 19.78 16.91
CA ILE A 658 -14.83 19.69 15.78
C ILE A 658 -15.65 20.97 15.66
N GLU A 659 -16.18 21.49 16.78
CA GLU A 659 -16.99 22.70 16.79
C GLU A 659 -16.21 23.94 16.35
N GLU A 660 -14.95 24.09 16.80
CA GLU A 660 -14.05 25.18 16.37
C GLU A 660 -13.86 25.20 14.84
N LEU A 661 -13.72 24.03 14.22
CA LEU A 661 -13.45 23.88 12.79
C LEU A 661 -14.71 23.63 11.96
N LYS A 662 -15.88 23.58 12.59
CA LYS A 662 -17.15 23.27 11.95
C LYS A 662 -17.41 24.11 10.69
N PRO A 663 -17.18 25.45 10.67
CA PRO A 663 -17.47 26.27 9.49
C PRO A 663 -16.72 25.79 8.23
N ILE A 664 -15.42 25.51 8.34
CA ILE A 664 -14.62 25.06 7.20
C ILE A 664 -14.93 23.59 6.85
N LEU A 665 -15.25 22.75 7.84
CA LEU A 665 -15.67 21.36 7.61
C LEU A 665 -16.98 21.27 6.82
N LYS A 666 -17.97 22.14 7.08
CA LYS A 666 -19.22 22.18 6.30
C LYS A 666 -18.98 22.42 4.81
N LEU A 667 -18.11 23.37 4.49
CA LEU A 667 -17.73 23.65 3.11
C LEU A 667 -16.97 22.48 2.50
N TRP A 668 -16.12 21.81 3.28
CA TRP A 668 -15.34 20.66 2.83
C TRP A 668 -16.23 19.48 2.41
N ILE A 669 -17.30 19.22 3.16
CA ILE A 669 -18.28 18.17 2.86
C ILE A 669 -19.02 18.44 1.54
N SER A 670 -19.14 19.70 1.12
CA SER A 670 -19.76 20.06 -0.16
C SER A 670 -18.89 19.82 -1.41
N LEU A 671 -17.63 19.41 -1.22
CA LEU A 671 -16.68 19.18 -2.32
C LEU A 671 -16.89 17.82 -2.99
N ASP A 672 -16.74 17.79 -4.32
CA ASP A 672 -16.67 16.58 -5.15
C ASP A 672 -17.79 15.56 -4.82
N ASP A 673 -17.44 14.29 -4.63
CA ASP A 673 -18.41 13.19 -4.43
C ASP A 673 -18.81 12.99 -2.95
N ASN A 674 -18.34 13.85 -2.03
CA ASN A 674 -18.53 13.67 -0.59
C ASN A 674 -20.01 13.52 -0.22
N LYS A 675 -20.89 14.40 -0.73
CA LYS A 675 -22.30 14.40 -0.36
C LYS A 675 -22.97 13.04 -0.62
N GLY A 676 -22.79 12.48 -1.81
CA GLY A 676 -23.39 11.19 -2.17
C GLY A 676 -22.82 10.03 -1.36
N PHE A 677 -21.52 10.05 -1.06
CA PHE A 677 -20.90 9.05 -0.19
C PHE A 677 -21.41 9.15 1.25
N PHE A 678 -21.47 10.35 1.82
CA PHE A 678 -21.97 10.55 3.18
C PHE A 678 -23.47 10.26 3.31
N ASP A 679 -24.28 10.56 2.29
CA ASP A 679 -25.71 10.19 2.23
C ASP A 679 -25.89 8.66 2.39
N LEU A 680 -25.05 7.87 1.69
CA LEU A 680 -25.05 6.41 1.77
C LEU A 680 -24.69 5.92 3.18
N ILE A 681 -23.60 6.44 3.76
CA ILE A 681 -23.16 6.05 5.11
C ILE A 681 -24.20 6.43 6.17
N ALA A 682 -24.78 7.63 6.08
CA ALA A 682 -25.80 8.10 7.01
C ALA A 682 -27.06 7.26 6.95
N LYS A 683 -27.49 6.81 5.77
CA LYS A 683 -28.62 5.88 5.64
C LYS A 683 -28.36 4.57 6.39
N ASN A 684 -27.15 4.01 6.28
CA ASN A 684 -26.77 2.78 6.99
C ASN A 684 -26.68 3.01 8.50
N TRP A 685 -26.20 4.18 8.91
CA TRP A 685 -26.18 4.58 10.32
C TRP A 685 -27.58 4.72 10.91
N ASP A 686 -28.49 5.42 10.22
CA ASP A 686 -29.89 5.58 10.65
C ASP A 686 -30.58 4.22 10.82
N SER A 687 -30.35 3.29 9.88
CA SER A 687 -30.86 1.92 9.96
C SER A 687 -30.28 1.15 11.13
N PHE A 688 -29.00 1.34 11.46
CA PHE A 688 -28.37 0.69 12.61
C PHE A 688 -28.86 1.26 13.95
N CYS A 689 -29.21 2.55 13.98
CA CYS A 689 -29.74 3.27 15.15
C CYS A 689 -31.23 3.06 15.40
N ALA A 690 -31.97 2.56 14.40
CA ALA A 690 -33.40 2.38 14.47
C ALA A 690 -33.76 1.51 15.69
N GLU A 691 -34.75 1.98 16.46
CA GLU A 691 -35.33 1.26 17.60
C GLU A 691 -34.38 0.93 18.76
N LYS A 692 -33.15 1.46 18.76
CA LYS A 692 -32.17 1.31 19.86
C LYS A 692 -32.09 2.56 20.74
N THR A 693 -31.98 2.34 22.04
CA THR A 693 -31.51 3.35 23.02
C THR A 693 -30.00 3.54 22.90
N GLU A 694 -29.46 4.58 23.53
CA GLU A 694 -28.02 4.89 23.51
C GLU A 694 -27.17 3.75 24.10
N ASP A 695 -27.57 3.21 25.25
CA ASP A 695 -26.88 2.08 25.89
C ASP A 695 -26.92 0.82 25.04
N GLN A 696 -28.07 0.52 24.44
CA GLN A 696 -28.22 -0.60 23.52
C GLN A 696 -27.35 -0.42 22.27
N LEU A 697 -27.25 0.81 21.76
CA LEU A 697 -26.45 1.10 20.57
C LEU A 697 -24.96 0.93 20.86
N LEU A 698 -24.48 1.44 22.00
CA LEU A 698 -23.09 1.27 22.43
C LEU A 698 -22.71 -0.21 22.59
N ALA A 699 -23.62 -1.04 23.12
CA ALA A 699 -23.42 -2.48 23.25
C ALA A 699 -23.58 -3.27 21.93
N SER A 700 -24.09 -2.64 20.86
CA SER A 700 -24.40 -3.33 19.59
C SER A 700 -23.21 -3.44 18.63
N PHE A 701 -22.11 -2.72 18.87
CA PHE A 701 -20.94 -2.75 17.98
C PHE A 701 -20.19 -4.08 18.11
N SER A 702 -20.06 -4.80 17.00
CA SER A 702 -19.21 -5.99 16.89
C SER A 702 -17.74 -5.62 16.66
N GLY A 703 -16.81 -6.57 16.86
CA GLY A 703 -15.40 -6.35 16.50
C GLY A 703 -15.22 -6.07 15.00
N GLU A 704 -16.06 -6.70 14.18
CA GLU A 704 -16.17 -6.49 12.75
C GLU A 704 -16.62 -5.05 12.41
N ASP A 705 -17.53 -4.47 13.21
CA ASP A 705 -17.96 -3.06 13.07
C ASP A 705 -16.80 -2.10 13.33
N LEU A 706 -16.01 -2.36 14.38
CA LEU A 706 -14.86 -1.53 14.73
C LEU A 706 -13.76 -1.55 13.64
N VAL A 707 -13.45 -2.74 13.12
CA VAL A 707 -12.46 -2.92 12.05
C VAL A 707 -12.90 -2.16 10.79
N TRP A 708 -14.15 -2.32 10.36
CA TRP A 708 -14.70 -1.58 9.22
C TRP A 708 -14.74 -0.07 9.47
N PHE A 709 -15.21 0.37 10.64
CA PHE A 709 -15.33 1.78 10.97
C PHE A 709 -13.98 2.48 10.89
N ARG A 710 -12.91 1.86 11.40
CA ARG A 710 -11.54 2.37 11.27
C ARG A 710 -11.17 2.66 9.81
N GLY A 711 -11.41 1.72 8.89
CA GLY A 711 -11.10 1.93 7.47
C GLY A 711 -12.03 2.91 6.76
N LEU A 712 -13.31 2.97 7.13
CA LEU A 712 -14.21 4.00 6.65
C LEU A 712 -13.65 5.40 6.97
N LEU A 713 -13.23 5.61 8.22
CA LEU A 713 -12.63 6.87 8.65
C LEU A 713 -11.35 7.20 7.88
N LYS A 714 -10.49 6.20 7.63
CA LYS A 714 -9.30 6.38 6.78
C LYS A 714 -9.69 6.77 5.35
N ASN A 715 -10.62 6.06 4.71
CA ASN A 715 -11.05 6.36 3.34
C ASN A 715 -11.58 7.80 3.23
N ILE A 716 -12.43 8.23 4.18
CA ILE A 716 -12.94 9.62 4.23
C ILE A 716 -11.78 10.61 4.39
N ALA A 717 -10.86 10.36 5.31
CA ALA A 717 -9.73 11.25 5.56
C ALA A 717 -8.86 11.41 4.32
N TYR A 718 -8.41 10.30 3.73
CA TYR A 718 -7.49 10.32 2.59
C TYR A 718 -8.15 10.80 1.30
N TYR A 719 -9.43 10.51 1.04
CA TYR A 719 -10.16 11.13 -0.07
C TYR A 719 -10.12 12.67 0.04
N ASN A 720 -10.25 13.19 1.27
CA ASN A 720 -10.36 14.62 1.52
C ASN A 720 -9.05 15.37 1.75
N LYS A 721 -7.90 14.68 1.75
CA LYS A 721 -6.58 15.31 1.87
C LYS A 721 -6.28 16.18 0.66
N ARG A 722 -6.33 17.50 0.83
CA ARG A 722 -6.08 18.50 -0.21
C ARG A 722 -5.22 19.65 0.36
N PHE A 723 -4.40 20.23 -0.50
CA PHE A 723 -3.61 21.43 -0.22
C PHE A 723 -4.46 22.68 -0.40
N VAL A 724 -4.43 23.55 0.60
CA VAL A 724 -5.08 24.85 0.66
C VAL A 724 -4.01 25.91 0.43
N MET A 725 -3.49 25.99 -0.79
CA MET A 725 -2.49 26.99 -1.16
C MET A 725 -3.23 28.28 -1.55
N PRO A 726 -3.23 29.34 -0.71
CA PRO A 726 -3.81 30.62 -1.08
C PRO A 726 -2.99 31.18 -2.25
N ARG A 727 -3.67 31.70 -3.27
CA ARG A 727 -3.00 32.44 -4.35
C ARG A 727 -2.46 33.77 -3.85
#